data_AF-A0AAP0CGT2-F1
#
_entry.id   AF-A0AAP0CGT2-F1
#
_cell.length_a   1.000
_cell.length_b   1.000
_cell.length_c   1.000
_cell.angle_alpha   90.00
_cell.angle_beta   90.00
_cell.angle_gamma   90.00
#
_symmetry.space_group_name_H-M   'P 1'
#
loop_
_entity.id
_entity.type
_entity.pdbx_description
1 polymer ?
#
loop_
_entity_poly.entity_id
_entity_poly.type
_entity_poly.pdbx_seq_one_letter_code
_entity_poly.pdbx_strand_id
1 'polypeptide(L)'
;MSWGLGWKRPSDVFHLSLYYGSEEALDDQTRSSSPPPPPPSSSGSSSSASQDNNNNKPELGFRIDLEWNAGDDEDQATLRLQSQVMVALPLPQDTVVIRLLQCDDSGQVDSSGERDGNGNGNVVAVEMKVVKQREPLRAVAMSRVGASGQQNDGMGVLAKLLKSDFAAELGSGHAEGPRVDSCPVHWMNVTVVSLYNCGLLMLPVELTKLPLLEKLFLDNNKLTGLPPELGILKNLKVLTVDNNMLVSVPVELRQCVGLVELSLEHNKLIRPLLDFRAMAELRILRLFGNPLEFLPDILPLHQLRHLSLANIRIVADDYLRSVNVQIEMENSSYFVASRHKLSAFFSLIFRFSSCHHPLLASALAKMMQDEGNRVVIGKDENAVRQLISMISSEDQHVVVEACSALTSLASDVSVALQLMKCDIMQPIKRVLTSVGPQELKSVLQVVGKLGFVSDTVAQKMLSKDVMKSLKLLCAHKDPEVQRLALIAVGNLAFCLENRRVLVASESLRDLLLRLTLSSESRVSKAAARVLAILGENENLRRAIKGRQVPKQGLRILAMDGGGMKGLATVRILKEIENGTGKQIHEMFDLICGTSTGGMLAVALGIKLMSLEQCEDIYKNLGKLVFAEPVPKDNEAATWREKLDQLYKSSSQSFRVVVHGSKVCDFPFQIL
;
A
#
# COMPACT_ATOMS: atom_id res chain seq x y z
N MET A 1 -25.90 34.60 -60.77
CA MET A 1 -26.69 34.05 -59.65
C MET A 1 -25.77 33.19 -58.79
N SER A 2 -25.22 33.78 -57.73
CA SER A 2 -24.39 33.11 -56.74
C SER A 2 -25.29 32.36 -55.76
N TRP A 3 -25.26 31.03 -55.81
CA TRP A 3 -25.90 30.18 -54.82
C TRP A 3 -25.03 30.16 -53.56
N GLY A 4 -25.44 30.93 -52.54
CA GLY A 4 -24.91 30.84 -51.19
C GLY A 4 -25.41 29.59 -50.50
N LEU A 5 -24.64 28.50 -50.58
CA LEU A 5 -24.79 27.35 -49.70
C LEU A 5 -24.06 27.65 -48.38
N GLY A 6 -24.78 28.25 -47.44
CA GLY A 6 -24.34 28.47 -46.08
C GLY A 6 -24.22 27.14 -45.32
N TRP A 7 -23.11 26.43 -45.50
CA TRP A 7 -22.70 25.41 -44.54
C TRP A 7 -22.29 26.15 -43.28
N LYS A 8 -23.21 26.30 -42.29
CA LYS A 8 -22.83 26.69 -40.93
C LYS A 8 -21.82 25.66 -40.46
N ARG A 9 -20.54 26.05 -40.43
CA ARG A 9 -19.51 25.27 -39.73
C ARG A 9 -20.03 25.05 -38.30
N PRO A 10 -19.88 23.85 -37.71
CA PRO A 10 -20.21 23.66 -36.30
C PRO A 10 -19.33 24.64 -35.51
N SER A 11 -19.94 25.72 -35.03
CA SER A 11 -19.31 26.70 -34.16
C SER A 11 -19.28 26.12 -32.78
N ASP A 12 -18.13 26.21 -32.11
CA ASP A 12 -18.07 25.79 -30.72
C ASP A 12 -18.91 26.73 -29.87
N VAL A 13 -19.75 26.15 -29.01
CA VAL A 13 -20.62 26.88 -28.09
C VAL A 13 -20.12 26.67 -26.68
N PHE A 14 -19.88 27.76 -25.97
CA PHE A 14 -19.58 27.74 -24.54
C PHE A 14 -20.88 27.85 -23.75
N HIS A 15 -21.04 26.97 -22.77
CA HIS A 15 -22.15 26.97 -21.82
C HIS A 15 -21.60 27.37 -20.45
N LEU A 16 -22.17 28.41 -19.85
CA LEU A 16 -21.83 28.90 -18.52
C LEU A 16 -23.07 28.83 -17.62
N SER A 17 -22.95 28.12 -16.52
CA SER A 17 -23.99 27.96 -15.49
C SER A 17 -23.57 28.65 -14.21
N LEU A 18 -24.43 29.54 -13.71
CA LEU A 18 -24.27 30.26 -12.44
C LEU A 18 -25.29 29.71 -11.44
N TYR A 19 -24.81 29.23 -10.29
CA TYR A 19 -25.65 28.61 -9.26
C TYR A 19 -25.69 29.47 -7.99
N TYR A 20 -26.90 29.86 -7.60
CA TYR A 20 -27.19 30.65 -6.42
C TYR A 20 -27.88 29.79 -5.36
N GLY A 21 -27.64 30.06 -4.07
CA GLY A 21 -28.32 29.35 -2.97
C GLY A 21 -27.40 28.50 -2.10
N SER A 22 -27.86 27.33 -1.65
CA SER A 22 -27.16 26.44 -0.69
C SER A 22 -26.25 25.39 -1.35
N GLU A 23 -25.13 25.04 -0.69
CA GLU A 23 -24.07 24.17 -1.22
C GLU A 23 -24.49 22.70 -1.44
N GLU A 24 -25.49 22.20 -0.71
CA GLU A 24 -25.82 20.77 -0.66
C GLU A 24 -26.33 20.17 -1.98
N ALA A 25 -26.80 21.00 -2.92
CA ALA A 25 -27.35 20.53 -4.21
C ALA A 25 -26.31 20.43 -5.33
N LEU A 26 -25.07 20.88 -5.12
CA LEU A 26 -24.09 21.13 -6.19
C LEU A 26 -23.11 19.98 -6.43
N ASP A 27 -22.87 19.12 -5.43
CA ASP A 27 -21.77 18.14 -5.45
C ASP A 27 -21.94 16.96 -6.43
N ASP A 28 -23.18 16.55 -6.76
CA ASP A 28 -23.44 15.47 -7.72
C ASP A 28 -23.46 15.96 -9.19
N GLN A 29 -23.84 17.23 -9.43
CA GLN A 29 -23.97 17.77 -10.79
C GLN A 29 -22.63 18.28 -11.35
N THR A 30 -21.75 18.85 -10.52
CA THR A 30 -20.43 19.33 -10.98
C THR A 30 -19.38 18.22 -11.09
N ARG A 31 -19.63 17.04 -10.49
CA ARG A 31 -18.79 15.83 -10.64
C ARG A 31 -19.14 14.99 -11.87
N SER A 32 -20.32 15.12 -12.45
CA SER A 32 -20.77 14.23 -13.52
C SER A 32 -20.07 14.57 -14.85
N SER A 33 -19.24 13.64 -15.31
CA SER A 33 -18.50 13.66 -16.57
C SER A 33 -19.36 13.36 -17.82
N SER A 34 -20.67 13.56 -17.74
CA SER A 34 -21.62 13.23 -18.82
C SER A 34 -22.25 14.49 -19.42
N PRO A 35 -22.30 14.63 -20.76
CA PRO A 35 -22.99 15.75 -21.40
C PRO A 35 -24.49 15.70 -21.06
N PRO A 36 -25.17 16.87 -20.98
CA PRO A 36 -26.60 16.89 -20.77
C PRO A 36 -27.34 16.21 -21.95
N PRO A 37 -28.49 15.55 -21.71
CA PRO A 37 -29.31 15.02 -22.79
C PRO A 37 -29.83 16.17 -23.68
N PRO A 38 -30.00 15.97 -24.99
CA PRO A 38 -30.49 17.01 -25.89
C PRO A 38 -31.94 17.40 -25.54
N PRO A 39 -32.35 18.66 -25.82
CA PRO A 39 -33.72 19.09 -25.57
C PRO A 39 -34.71 18.27 -26.40
N PRO A 40 -35.90 17.94 -25.87
CA PRO A 40 -36.89 17.19 -26.63
C PRO A 40 -37.35 17.98 -27.85
N SER A 41 -37.25 17.37 -29.01
CA SER A 41 -37.75 17.90 -30.28
C SER A 41 -39.27 18.03 -30.23
N SER A 42 -39.76 19.23 -30.51
CA SER A 42 -41.18 19.54 -30.58
C SER A 42 -41.81 18.93 -31.84
N SER A 43 -42.64 17.89 -31.68
CA SER A 43 -43.89 17.73 -32.43
C SER A 43 -44.76 16.59 -31.90
N GLY A 44 -46.03 16.88 -31.61
CA GLY A 44 -47.12 15.87 -31.62
C GLY A 44 -47.69 15.42 -30.28
N SER A 45 -48.57 16.25 -29.70
CA SER A 45 -49.70 15.93 -28.82
C SER A 45 -50.01 14.46 -28.47
N SER A 46 -50.09 14.13 -27.17
CA SER A 46 -51.35 13.69 -26.53
C SER A 46 -51.17 13.49 -25.02
N SER A 47 -52.23 13.84 -24.31
CA SER A 47 -52.43 13.81 -22.86
C SER A 47 -52.28 12.42 -22.22
N SER A 48 -51.57 12.32 -21.10
CA SER A 48 -52.03 11.57 -19.93
C SER A 48 -51.23 11.96 -18.68
N ALA A 49 -51.98 12.16 -17.59
CA ALA A 49 -51.48 12.50 -16.27
C ALA A 49 -51.24 11.23 -15.44
N SER A 50 -50.13 11.21 -14.70
CA SER A 50 -49.87 10.44 -13.48
C SER A 50 -48.52 10.94 -12.91
N GLN A 51 -48.45 11.72 -11.83
CA GLN A 51 -48.38 11.27 -10.42
C GLN A 51 -47.44 10.05 -10.25
N ASP A 52 -46.40 10.01 -9.42
CA ASP A 52 -45.91 10.82 -8.31
C ASP A 52 -44.43 10.41 -8.07
N ASN A 53 -43.59 11.31 -7.53
CA ASN A 53 -42.93 11.01 -6.26
C ASN A 53 -42.31 12.27 -5.64
N ASN A 54 -42.95 12.69 -4.55
CA ASN A 54 -42.54 13.72 -3.62
C ASN A 54 -41.16 13.43 -3.01
N ASN A 55 -40.25 14.38 -3.16
CA ASN A 55 -39.26 14.74 -2.14
C ASN A 55 -39.12 16.27 -2.15
N ASN A 56 -40.18 16.95 -1.69
CA ASN A 56 -40.17 18.39 -1.41
C ASN A 56 -39.30 18.67 -0.17
N LYS A 57 -37.99 18.83 -0.37
CA LYS A 57 -37.24 19.84 0.37
C LYS A 57 -37.37 21.15 -0.42
N PRO A 58 -37.53 22.32 0.21
CA PRO A 58 -37.44 23.57 -0.54
C PRO A 58 -36.03 23.66 -1.12
N GLU A 59 -35.87 23.52 -2.43
CA GLU A 59 -34.60 23.83 -3.10
C GLU A 59 -34.36 25.33 -2.93
N LEU A 60 -33.58 25.68 -1.91
CA LEU A 60 -33.08 27.03 -1.68
C LEU A 60 -31.93 27.26 -2.66
N GLY A 61 -32.28 27.68 -3.87
CA GLY A 61 -31.34 28.03 -4.93
C GLY A 61 -31.97 28.18 -6.31
N PHE A 62 -31.28 28.88 -7.21
CA PHE A 62 -31.64 28.98 -8.62
C PHE A 62 -30.40 28.96 -9.52
N ARG A 63 -30.60 28.62 -10.80
CA ARG A 63 -29.53 28.47 -11.80
C ARG A 63 -29.79 29.38 -12.99
N ILE A 64 -28.75 30.07 -13.47
CA ILE A 64 -28.77 30.83 -14.72
C ILE A 64 -27.83 30.16 -15.72
N ASP A 65 -28.35 29.81 -16.90
CA ASP A 65 -27.58 29.24 -18.00
C ASP A 65 -27.38 30.26 -19.12
N LEU A 66 -26.14 30.33 -19.61
CA LEU A 66 -25.65 31.33 -20.53
C LEU A 66 -24.87 30.65 -21.66
N GLU A 67 -25.04 31.14 -22.89
CA GLU A 67 -24.39 30.59 -24.07
C GLU A 67 -23.81 31.67 -24.98
N TRP A 68 -22.60 31.42 -25.49
CA TRP A 68 -21.97 32.21 -26.55
C TRP A 68 -21.14 31.34 -27.49
N ASN A 69 -20.92 31.81 -28.73
CA ASN A 69 -20.10 31.08 -29.69
C ASN A 69 -18.64 31.50 -29.57
N ALA A 70 -17.73 30.58 -29.86
CA ALA A 70 -16.29 30.84 -29.92
C ALA A 70 -15.87 31.87 -30.99
N GLY A 71 -16.74 32.17 -31.96
CA GLY A 71 -16.49 33.19 -32.98
C GLY A 71 -17.05 34.57 -32.66
N ASP A 72 -17.77 34.73 -31.54
CA ASP A 72 -18.36 36.01 -31.16
C ASP A 72 -17.26 36.96 -30.65
N ASP A 73 -17.44 38.27 -30.90
CA ASP A 73 -16.57 39.30 -30.33
C ASP A 73 -16.67 39.27 -28.80
N GLU A 74 -15.53 39.24 -28.10
CA GLU A 74 -15.49 39.03 -26.65
C GLU A 74 -16.23 40.13 -25.89
N ASP A 75 -16.14 41.39 -26.34
CA ASP A 75 -16.78 42.52 -25.65
C ASP A 75 -18.29 42.48 -25.85
N GLN A 76 -18.74 42.19 -27.08
CA GLN A 76 -20.17 42.03 -27.38
C GLN A 76 -20.78 40.82 -26.66
N ALA A 77 -20.08 39.68 -26.64
CA ALA A 77 -20.51 38.50 -25.92
C ALA A 77 -20.60 38.79 -24.42
N THR A 78 -19.58 39.41 -23.82
CA THR A 78 -19.59 39.78 -22.40
C THR A 78 -20.77 40.69 -22.06
N LEU A 79 -20.99 41.78 -22.82
CA LEU A 79 -22.10 42.72 -22.58
C LEU A 79 -23.47 42.03 -22.70
N ARG A 80 -23.64 41.14 -23.69
CA ARG A 80 -24.87 40.37 -23.85
C ARG A 80 -25.10 39.45 -22.64
N LEU A 81 -24.07 38.70 -22.23
CA LEU A 81 -24.18 37.79 -21.10
C LEU A 81 -24.45 38.53 -19.79
N GLN A 82 -23.82 39.69 -19.56
CA GLN A 82 -24.12 40.57 -18.44
C GLN A 82 -25.60 40.98 -18.40
N SER A 83 -26.14 41.42 -19.53
CA SER A 83 -27.56 41.80 -19.65
C SER A 83 -28.49 40.61 -19.35
N GLN A 84 -28.16 39.41 -19.85
CA GLN A 84 -28.92 38.19 -19.57
C GLN A 84 -28.91 37.84 -18.07
N VAL A 85 -27.76 37.94 -17.41
CA VAL A 85 -27.65 37.74 -15.96
C VAL A 85 -28.51 38.76 -15.20
N MET A 86 -28.41 40.05 -15.55
CA MET A 86 -29.20 41.10 -14.89
C MET A 86 -30.70 40.90 -15.01
N VAL A 87 -31.19 40.39 -16.15
CA VAL A 87 -32.61 40.09 -16.37
C VAL A 87 -33.05 38.83 -15.64
N ALA A 88 -32.19 37.81 -15.58
CA ALA A 88 -32.50 36.53 -14.95
C ALA A 88 -32.38 36.56 -13.41
N LEU A 89 -31.67 37.54 -12.84
CA LEU A 89 -31.50 37.66 -11.39
C LEU A 89 -32.83 38.03 -10.71
N PRO A 90 -33.32 37.21 -9.75
CA PRO A 90 -34.50 37.52 -8.97
C PRO A 90 -34.40 38.85 -8.21
N LEU A 91 -35.55 39.45 -7.92
CA LEU A 91 -35.64 40.61 -7.04
C LEU A 91 -35.07 40.26 -5.65
N PRO A 92 -34.33 41.18 -5.00
CA PRO A 92 -33.85 40.97 -3.64
C PRO A 92 -35.00 40.62 -2.70
N GLN A 93 -34.87 39.53 -1.96
CA GLN A 93 -35.88 39.12 -0.97
C GLN A 93 -35.51 39.65 0.41
N ASP A 94 -36.53 39.76 1.28
CA ASP A 94 -36.34 40.14 2.67
C ASP A 94 -35.68 38.98 3.43
N THR A 95 -34.39 39.10 3.71
CA THR A 95 -33.59 38.09 4.40
C THR A 95 -33.31 38.57 5.82
N VAL A 96 -33.57 37.73 6.82
CA VAL A 96 -33.24 38.06 8.21
C VAL A 96 -31.75 37.77 8.44
N VAL A 97 -30.95 38.83 8.55
CA VAL A 97 -29.55 38.74 8.95
C VAL A 97 -29.48 38.79 10.47
N ILE A 98 -28.91 37.75 11.06
CA ILE A 98 -28.67 37.67 12.51
C ILE A 98 -27.19 37.98 12.75
N ARG A 99 -26.90 39.08 13.46
CA ARG A 99 -25.56 39.42 13.94
C ARG A 99 -25.47 39.13 15.43
N LEU A 100 -24.47 38.34 15.81
CA LEU A 100 -24.13 38.11 17.20
C LEU A 100 -23.12 39.17 17.63
N LEU A 101 -23.52 40.02 18.57
CA LEU A 101 -22.71 41.08 19.15
C LEU A 101 -22.34 40.66 20.58
N GLN A 102 -21.10 40.84 20.97
CA GLN A 102 -20.67 40.60 22.35
C GLN A 102 -20.96 41.89 23.14
N CYS A 103 -21.72 41.79 24.23
CA CYS A 103 -21.98 42.92 25.12
C CYS A 103 -21.22 42.74 26.43
N ASP A 104 -20.66 43.84 26.93
CA ASP A 104 -20.10 43.89 28.28
C ASP A 104 -21.22 44.13 29.32
N ASP A 105 -20.93 43.85 30.60
CA ASP A 105 -21.86 43.75 31.75
C ASP A 105 -22.79 44.97 32.01
N SER A 106 -22.66 46.05 31.24
CA SER A 106 -23.48 47.27 31.32
C SER A 106 -24.61 47.36 30.29
N GLY A 107 -24.72 46.41 29.34
CA GLY A 107 -25.79 46.38 28.34
C GLY A 107 -25.69 47.46 27.25
N GLN A 108 -24.54 48.11 27.09
CA GLN A 108 -24.23 48.96 25.94
C GLN A 108 -23.38 48.21 24.91
N VAL A 109 -23.72 48.41 23.63
CA VAL A 109 -23.01 47.84 22.47
C VAL A 109 -21.73 48.65 22.25
N ASP A 110 -20.56 48.06 22.54
CA ASP A 110 -19.28 48.71 22.27
C ASP A 110 -18.97 48.72 20.77
N SER A 111 -18.85 49.92 20.20
CA SER A 111 -18.33 50.15 18.85
C SER A 111 -16.83 50.47 18.82
N SER A 112 -16.13 50.39 19.96
CA SER A 112 -14.70 50.69 20.09
C SER A 112 -13.99 49.59 20.89
N GLY A 113 -13.23 48.74 20.20
CA GLY A 113 -12.55 47.61 20.80
C GLY A 113 -11.35 47.98 21.66
N GLU A 114 -11.55 48.18 22.95
CA GLU A 114 -10.49 48.09 23.95
C GLU A 114 -10.92 47.10 25.06
N ARG A 115 -10.05 46.12 25.34
CA ARG A 115 -10.29 45.07 26.34
C ARG A 115 -9.87 45.57 27.71
N ASP A 116 -10.75 45.44 28.69
CA ASP A 116 -10.34 45.27 30.09
C ASP A 116 -10.99 44.03 30.70
N GLY A 117 -10.17 43.19 31.32
CA GLY A 117 -10.57 41.90 31.87
C GLY A 117 -10.98 42.00 33.33
N ASN A 118 -12.23 41.62 33.63
CA ASN A 118 -12.57 40.70 34.73
C ASN A 118 -14.09 40.41 34.71
N GLY A 119 -14.49 39.16 34.96
CA GLY A 119 -15.85 38.87 35.46
C GLY A 119 -16.89 38.33 34.46
N ASN A 120 -16.80 37.03 34.18
CA ASN A 120 -17.90 36.06 34.14
C ASN A 120 -19.35 36.52 33.78
N GLY A 121 -19.61 36.70 32.48
CA GLY A 121 -20.97 36.75 31.92
C GLY A 121 -20.97 37.02 30.41
N ASN A 122 -20.76 36.01 29.56
CA ASN A 122 -20.83 36.18 28.10
C ASN A 122 -22.29 36.41 27.66
N VAL A 123 -22.78 37.63 27.78
CA VAL A 123 -24.08 38.04 27.23
C VAL A 123 -23.88 38.29 25.73
N VAL A 124 -24.32 37.33 24.91
CA VAL A 124 -24.34 37.48 23.46
C VAL A 124 -25.64 38.18 23.07
N ALA A 125 -25.55 39.43 22.65
CA ALA A 125 -26.67 40.15 22.07
C ALA A 125 -26.92 39.67 20.64
N VAL A 126 -28.17 39.40 20.30
CA VAL A 126 -28.59 38.95 18.98
C VAL A 126 -29.28 40.10 18.29
N GLU A 127 -28.60 40.76 17.36
CA GLU A 127 -29.20 41.75 16.48
C GLU A 127 -29.82 41.03 15.29
N MET A 128 -31.15 41.12 15.14
CA MET A 128 -31.86 40.61 13.98
C MET A 128 -32.28 41.77 13.10
N LYS A 129 -31.77 41.84 11.87
CA LYS A 129 -32.11 42.88 10.90
C LYS A 129 -32.63 42.24 9.62
N VAL A 130 -33.81 42.68 9.18
CA VAL A 130 -34.30 42.34 7.85
C VAL A 130 -33.53 43.17 6.83
N VAL A 131 -32.80 42.51 5.95
CA VAL A 131 -32.01 43.11 4.88
C VAL A 131 -32.50 42.54 3.55
N LYS A 132 -32.69 43.41 2.56
CA LYS A 132 -32.95 42.96 1.20
C LYS A 132 -31.67 42.43 0.58
N GLN A 133 -31.56 41.13 0.44
CA GLN A 133 -30.37 40.49 -0.12
C GLN A 133 -30.77 39.44 -1.16
N ARG A 134 -29.97 39.35 -2.22
CA ARG A 134 -30.07 38.23 -3.18
C ARG A 134 -29.37 37.02 -2.61
N GLU A 135 -29.82 35.83 -3.00
CA GLU A 135 -29.05 34.62 -2.72
C GLU A 135 -27.65 34.76 -3.34
N PRO A 136 -26.59 34.39 -2.60
CA PRO A 136 -25.23 34.54 -3.08
C PRO A 136 -24.92 33.53 -4.19
N LEU A 137 -24.10 33.93 -5.16
CA LEU A 137 -23.51 33.02 -6.14
C LEU A 137 -22.55 32.08 -5.40
N ARG A 138 -22.77 30.77 -5.51
CA ARG A 138 -21.95 29.74 -4.85
C ARG A 138 -21.09 28.95 -5.82
N ALA A 139 -21.63 28.62 -6.99
CA ALA A 139 -20.89 27.85 -7.97
C ALA A 139 -20.98 28.41 -9.38
N VAL A 140 -19.89 28.20 -10.12
CA VAL A 140 -19.73 28.62 -11.51
C VAL A 140 -19.24 27.41 -12.29
N ALA A 141 -19.97 27.00 -13.32
CA ALA A 141 -19.58 25.90 -14.18
C ALA A 141 -19.53 26.35 -15.64
N MET A 142 -18.44 26.08 -16.34
CA MET A 142 -18.29 26.39 -17.75
C MET A 142 -17.84 25.14 -18.51
N SER A 143 -18.41 24.92 -19.69
CA SER A 143 -18.00 23.85 -20.61
C SER A 143 -18.13 24.27 -22.06
N ARG A 144 -17.33 23.65 -22.95
CA ARG A 144 -17.42 23.82 -24.39
C ARG A 144 -18.07 22.60 -25.02
N VAL A 145 -19.04 22.84 -25.89
CA VAL A 145 -19.71 21.82 -26.70
C VAL A 145 -19.43 22.14 -28.17
N GLY A 146 -18.68 21.28 -28.85
CA GLY A 146 -18.29 21.46 -30.25
C GLY A 146 -16.93 20.84 -30.55
N ALA A 147 -16.76 20.34 -31.78
CA ALA A 147 -15.55 19.67 -32.25
C ALA A 147 -14.78 20.51 -33.28
N SER A 148 -14.89 21.84 -33.21
CA SER A 148 -14.14 22.72 -34.09
C SER A 148 -12.72 22.91 -33.54
N GLY A 149 -11.71 22.74 -34.40
CA GLY A 149 -10.30 22.97 -34.07
C GLY A 149 -9.93 24.45 -33.90
N GLN A 150 -10.91 25.35 -33.72
CA GLN A 150 -10.65 26.77 -33.48
C GLN A 150 -9.98 26.99 -32.11
N GLN A 151 -8.95 27.83 -32.11
CA GLN A 151 -8.10 28.13 -30.95
C GLN A 151 -8.72 29.06 -29.90
N ASN A 152 -9.99 29.47 -30.03
CA ASN A 152 -10.60 30.33 -29.03
C ASN A 152 -11.07 29.49 -27.83
N ASP A 153 -10.60 29.81 -26.64
CA ASP A 153 -10.82 29.06 -25.40
C ASP A 153 -11.87 29.71 -24.48
N GLY A 154 -12.55 30.77 -24.96
CA GLY A 154 -13.64 31.45 -24.24
C GLY A 154 -13.17 32.26 -23.04
N MET A 155 -11.86 32.34 -22.85
CA MET A 155 -11.21 32.93 -21.68
C MET A 155 -11.39 34.43 -21.55
N GLY A 156 -11.33 35.17 -22.66
CA GLY A 156 -11.50 36.62 -22.62
C GLY A 156 -12.89 37.02 -22.11
N VAL A 157 -13.94 36.28 -22.51
CA VAL A 157 -15.31 36.48 -22.01
C VAL A 157 -15.40 36.16 -20.53
N LEU A 158 -14.87 35.01 -20.07
CA LEU A 158 -14.89 34.64 -18.65
C LEU A 158 -14.11 35.63 -17.77
N ALA A 159 -12.90 36.02 -18.18
CA ALA A 159 -12.05 36.96 -17.45
C ALA A 159 -12.70 38.35 -17.37
N LYS A 160 -13.38 38.81 -18.43
CA LYS A 160 -14.14 40.06 -18.43
C LYS A 160 -15.38 39.97 -17.54
N LEU A 161 -16.11 38.84 -17.56
CA LEU A 161 -17.24 38.60 -16.64
C LEU A 161 -16.80 38.62 -15.16
N LEU A 162 -15.66 38.00 -14.83
CA LEU A 162 -15.10 38.01 -13.47
C LEU A 162 -14.68 39.41 -13.00
N LYS A 163 -14.38 40.33 -13.93
CA LYS A 163 -14.10 41.75 -13.62
C LYS A 163 -15.38 42.60 -13.51
N SER A 164 -16.53 42.06 -13.87
CA SER A 164 -17.79 42.79 -13.95
C SER A 164 -18.60 42.63 -12.67
N ASP A 165 -19.12 43.73 -12.14
CA ASP A 165 -20.08 43.71 -11.04
C ASP A 165 -21.52 43.75 -11.58
N PHE A 166 -22.27 42.67 -11.41
CA PHE A 166 -23.69 42.62 -11.79
C PHE A 166 -24.61 43.35 -10.79
N ALA A 167 -24.07 43.82 -9.65
CA ALA A 167 -24.87 44.32 -8.52
C ALA A 167 -24.70 45.82 -8.23
N ALA A 168 -23.92 46.58 -9.02
CA ALA A 168 -23.55 47.96 -8.68
C ALA A 168 -24.64 49.03 -8.85
N GLU A 169 -25.84 48.69 -9.34
CA GLU A 169 -26.95 49.65 -9.40
C GLU A 169 -28.17 49.14 -8.63
N LEU A 170 -28.22 49.48 -7.33
CA LEU A 170 -29.34 50.23 -6.74
C LEU A 170 -29.09 50.41 -5.22
N GLY A 171 -28.60 51.59 -4.83
CA GLY A 171 -28.89 52.17 -3.52
C GLY A 171 -27.79 52.22 -2.47
N SER A 172 -26.81 53.11 -2.63
CA SER A 172 -26.39 54.05 -1.56
C SER A 172 -25.48 55.09 -2.18
N GLY A 173 -25.96 56.33 -2.29
CA GLY A 173 -25.18 57.43 -2.82
C GLY A 173 -24.09 57.86 -1.85
N HIS A 174 -22.96 57.16 -1.80
CA HIS A 174 -21.67 57.68 -1.36
C HIS A 174 -20.63 57.25 -2.41
N ALA A 175 -20.24 58.23 -3.21
CA ALA A 175 -19.17 58.10 -4.18
C ALA A 175 -17.83 57.99 -3.45
N GLU A 176 -17.32 56.77 -3.28
CA GLU A 176 -15.88 56.53 -3.27
C GLU A 176 -15.50 55.93 -4.62
N GLY A 177 -14.46 56.48 -5.25
CA GLY A 177 -14.01 56.11 -6.59
C GLY A 177 -13.61 54.64 -6.75
N PRO A 178 -13.31 54.20 -7.98
CA PRO A 178 -13.06 52.81 -8.29
C PRO A 178 -11.83 52.32 -7.52
N ARG A 179 -12.02 51.40 -6.55
CA ARG A 179 -10.93 50.65 -5.93
C ARG A 179 -10.44 49.63 -6.96
N VAL A 180 -9.35 49.94 -7.65
CA VAL A 180 -8.81 49.24 -8.84
C VAL A 180 -8.40 47.78 -8.62
N ASP A 181 -8.42 47.25 -7.39
CA ASP A 181 -7.90 45.91 -7.08
C ASP A 181 -8.87 44.92 -6.40
N SER A 182 -10.15 45.27 -6.22
CA SER A 182 -11.11 44.38 -5.53
C SER A 182 -11.96 43.56 -6.52
N CYS A 183 -12.13 42.25 -6.25
CA CYS A 183 -13.04 41.40 -7.00
C CYS A 183 -14.50 41.92 -6.87
N PRO A 184 -15.36 41.84 -7.89
CA PRO A 184 -16.73 42.36 -7.77
C PRO A 184 -17.53 41.61 -6.70
N VAL A 185 -18.40 42.32 -5.97
CA VAL A 185 -19.12 41.80 -4.78
C VAL A 185 -19.91 40.52 -5.11
N HIS A 186 -20.40 40.42 -6.34
CA HIS A 186 -21.14 39.26 -6.83
C HIS A 186 -20.37 37.93 -6.73
N TRP A 187 -19.06 37.94 -7.00
CA TRP A 187 -18.25 36.72 -7.06
C TRP A 187 -17.61 36.34 -5.72
N MET A 188 -17.69 37.21 -4.71
CA MET A 188 -17.03 37.04 -3.41
C MET A 188 -17.48 35.80 -2.62
N ASN A 189 -18.68 35.28 -2.92
CA ASN A 189 -19.27 34.15 -2.23
C ASN A 189 -19.11 32.80 -2.97
N VAL A 190 -18.41 32.80 -4.10
CA VAL A 190 -18.17 31.59 -4.90
C VAL A 190 -17.22 30.66 -4.17
N THR A 191 -17.70 29.43 -3.93
CA THR A 191 -16.94 28.35 -3.28
C THR A 191 -16.54 27.25 -4.26
N VAL A 192 -17.22 27.14 -5.41
CA VAL A 192 -16.95 26.11 -6.41
C VAL A 192 -16.80 26.71 -7.80
N VAL A 193 -15.71 26.40 -8.49
CA VAL A 193 -15.51 26.74 -9.90
C VAL A 193 -15.16 25.47 -10.67
N SER A 194 -15.93 25.17 -11.71
CA SER A 194 -15.69 24.05 -12.62
C SER A 194 -15.52 24.56 -14.05
N LEU A 195 -14.34 24.39 -14.62
CA LEU A 195 -14.03 24.73 -16.01
C LEU A 195 -13.67 23.45 -16.76
N TYR A 196 -14.66 22.60 -16.98
CA TYR A 196 -14.46 21.29 -17.60
C TYR A 196 -14.50 21.41 -19.12
N ASN A 197 -13.54 20.77 -19.82
CA ASN A 197 -13.55 20.67 -21.28
C ASN A 197 -13.77 22.02 -21.99
N CYS A 198 -13.05 23.07 -21.58
CA CYS A 198 -13.12 24.39 -22.22
C CYS A 198 -12.02 24.59 -23.28
N GLY A 199 -11.02 23.71 -23.28
CA GLY A 199 -9.85 23.82 -24.17
C GLY A 199 -8.84 24.88 -23.71
N LEU A 200 -8.84 25.21 -22.41
CA LEU A 200 -8.02 26.27 -21.82
C LEU A 200 -6.53 26.02 -22.01
N LEU A 201 -5.78 27.04 -22.42
CA LEU A 201 -4.31 27.01 -22.47
C LEU A 201 -3.67 27.52 -21.18
N MET A 202 -4.32 28.48 -20.52
CA MET A 202 -3.91 29.06 -19.23
C MET A 202 -5.14 29.32 -18.35
N LEU A 203 -4.94 29.32 -17.03
CA LEU A 203 -5.95 29.71 -16.04
C LEU A 203 -5.94 31.24 -15.87
N PRO A 204 -7.10 31.93 -15.80
CA PRO A 204 -7.13 33.36 -15.55
C PRO A 204 -6.72 33.66 -14.11
N VAL A 205 -5.82 34.63 -13.93
CA VAL A 205 -5.39 35.10 -12.60
C VAL A 205 -6.57 35.69 -11.81
N GLU A 206 -7.63 36.15 -12.47
CA GLU A 206 -8.82 36.67 -11.79
C GLU A 206 -9.52 35.63 -10.91
N LEU A 207 -9.44 34.33 -11.23
CA LEU A 207 -10.00 33.27 -10.38
C LEU A 207 -9.25 33.08 -9.06
N THR A 208 -7.97 33.44 -9.01
CA THR A 208 -7.18 33.35 -7.77
C THR A 208 -7.52 34.46 -6.77
N LYS A 209 -8.35 35.44 -7.18
CA LYS A 209 -8.85 36.53 -6.33
C LYS A 209 -10.15 36.18 -5.60
N LEU A 210 -10.73 34.98 -5.81
CA LEU A 210 -11.94 34.53 -5.14
C LEU A 210 -11.61 34.06 -3.71
N PRO A 211 -12.00 34.80 -2.65
CA PRO A 211 -11.48 34.57 -1.30
C PRO A 211 -12.03 33.31 -0.63
N LEU A 212 -13.20 32.83 -1.06
CA LEU A 212 -13.90 31.69 -0.47
C LEU A 212 -13.86 30.44 -1.36
N LEU A 213 -13.04 30.42 -2.42
CA LEU A 213 -12.96 29.29 -3.33
C LEU A 213 -12.41 28.04 -2.59
N GLU A 214 -13.23 27.00 -2.52
CA GLU A 214 -12.91 25.73 -1.87
C GLU A 214 -12.64 24.61 -2.88
N LYS A 215 -13.33 24.60 -4.02
CA LYS A 215 -13.22 23.53 -5.02
C LYS A 215 -12.97 24.13 -6.41
N LEU A 216 -11.89 23.69 -7.05
CA LEU A 216 -11.51 24.11 -8.41
C LEU A 216 -11.30 22.88 -9.30
N PHE A 217 -12.16 22.73 -10.30
CA PHE A 217 -12.09 21.64 -11.27
C PHE A 217 -11.67 22.18 -12.63
N LEU A 218 -10.57 21.66 -13.19
CA LEU A 218 -9.94 22.11 -14.45
C LEU A 218 -9.70 20.96 -15.44
N ASP A 219 -10.44 19.87 -15.27
CA ASP A 219 -10.21 18.62 -16.00
C ASP A 219 -10.51 18.75 -17.50
N ASN A 220 -9.81 17.96 -18.31
CA ASN A 220 -9.95 17.89 -19.77
C ASN A 220 -9.70 19.23 -20.49
N ASN A 221 -8.64 19.94 -20.11
CA ASN A 221 -8.20 21.15 -20.79
C ASN A 221 -6.84 20.93 -21.49
N LYS A 222 -6.22 22.03 -21.95
CA LYS A 222 -4.90 22.01 -22.60
C LYS A 222 -3.89 22.85 -21.81
N LEU A 223 -4.07 22.92 -20.49
CA LEU A 223 -3.24 23.75 -19.61
C LEU A 223 -1.80 23.27 -19.67
N THR A 224 -0.88 24.19 -19.94
CA THR A 224 0.57 23.90 -19.95
C THR A 224 1.25 24.26 -18.63
N GLY A 225 0.63 25.15 -17.85
CA GLY A 225 1.06 25.53 -16.50
C GLY A 225 -0.12 26.08 -15.69
N LEU A 226 0.10 26.20 -14.37
CA LEU A 226 -0.82 26.86 -13.44
C LEU A 226 -0.17 28.16 -12.94
N PRO A 227 -0.95 29.23 -12.70
CA PRO A 227 -0.44 30.52 -12.24
C PRO A 227 0.11 30.41 -10.80
N PRO A 228 1.22 31.09 -10.46
CA PRO A 228 1.76 31.11 -9.09
C PRO A 228 0.79 31.73 -8.08
N GLU A 229 -0.10 32.62 -8.53
CA GLU A 229 -1.13 33.24 -7.70
C GLU A 229 -2.14 32.22 -7.13
N LEU A 230 -2.16 30.98 -7.63
CA LEU A 230 -2.99 29.92 -7.07
C LEU A 230 -2.70 29.67 -5.58
N GLY A 231 -1.47 29.95 -5.12
CA GLY A 231 -1.08 29.86 -3.71
C GLY A 231 -1.82 30.84 -2.77
N ILE A 232 -2.47 31.88 -3.32
CA ILE A 232 -3.26 32.85 -2.54
C ILE A 232 -4.54 32.20 -1.99
N LEU A 233 -5.04 31.15 -2.64
CA LEU A 233 -6.29 30.47 -2.30
C LEU A 233 -6.14 29.54 -1.08
N LYS A 234 -6.04 30.13 0.11
CA LYS A 234 -5.84 29.39 1.38
C LYS A 234 -7.01 28.47 1.76
N ASN A 235 -8.21 28.75 1.27
CA ASN A 235 -9.42 27.97 1.54
C ASN A 235 -9.63 26.81 0.55
N LEU A 236 -8.75 26.65 -0.44
CA LEU A 236 -8.88 25.61 -1.46
C LEU A 236 -8.67 24.23 -0.82
N LYS A 237 -9.72 23.40 -0.87
CA LYS A 237 -9.75 22.02 -0.36
C LYS A 237 -9.60 20.99 -1.48
N VAL A 238 -10.10 21.28 -2.68
CA VAL A 238 -10.07 20.34 -3.81
C VAL A 238 -9.54 21.05 -5.05
N LEU A 239 -8.51 20.47 -5.66
CA LEU A 239 -7.98 20.88 -6.96
C LEU A 239 -7.85 19.67 -7.88
N THR A 240 -8.59 19.65 -8.98
CA THR A 240 -8.45 18.65 -10.04
C THR A 240 -8.01 19.31 -11.33
N VAL A 241 -6.96 18.78 -11.95
CA VAL A 241 -6.40 19.27 -13.23
C VAL A 241 -6.06 18.08 -14.11
N ASP A 242 -6.93 17.08 -14.13
CA ASP A 242 -6.72 15.83 -14.83
C ASP A 242 -6.82 16.02 -16.35
N ASN A 243 -6.14 15.18 -17.13
CA ASN A 243 -6.15 15.21 -18.59
C ASN A 243 -5.78 16.59 -19.16
N ASN A 244 -4.61 17.07 -18.77
CA ASN A 244 -4.04 18.34 -19.21
C ASN A 244 -2.60 18.12 -19.75
N MET A 245 -1.88 19.21 -20.03
CA MET A 245 -0.54 19.17 -20.63
C MET A 245 0.52 19.74 -19.67
N LEU A 246 0.28 19.68 -18.35
CA LEU A 246 1.15 20.27 -17.35
C LEU A 246 2.51 19.57 -17.33
N VAL A 247 3.58 20.37 -17.42
CA VAL A 247 4.97 19.89 -17.29
C VAL A 247 5.49 20.07 -15.86
N SER A 248 4.98 21.07 -15.14
CA SER A 248 5.27 21.36 -13.75
C SER A 248 4.07 21.98 -13.05
N VAL A 249 4.15 22.08 -11.72
CA VAL A 249 3.19 22.75 -10.84
C VAL A 249 3.92 23.90 -10.14
N PRO A 250 3.31 25.08 -9.95
CA PRO A 250 3.93 26.21 -9.26
C PRO A 250 4.30 25.87 -7.81
N VAL A 251 5.45 26.36 -7.35
CA VAL A 251 5.94 26.11 -5.99
C VAL A 251 5.02 26.75 -4.95
N GLU A 252 4.33 27.82 -5.33
CA GLU A 252 3.35 28.55 -4.53
C GLU A 252 2.14 27.70 -4.15
N LEU A 253 1.85 26.60 -4.87
CA LEU A 253 0.76 25.70 -4.50
C LEU A 253 0.90 25.20 -3.04
N ARG A 254 2.12 25.12 -2.50
CA ARG A 254 2.41 24.82 -1.07
C ARG A 254 1.70 25.75 -0.07
N GLN A 255 1.25 26.93 -0.50
CA GLN A 255 0.55 27.90 0.33
C GLN A 255 -0.94 27.54 0.51
N CYS A 256 -1.48 26.64 -0.31
CA CYS A 256 -2.83 26.09 -0.15
C CYS A 256 -2.84 25.04 0.99
N VAL A 257 -2.70 25.52 2.23
CA VAL A 257 -2.53 24.66 3.42
C VAL A 257 -3.76 23.80 3.74
N GLY A 258 -4.96 24.22 3.31
CA GLY A 258 -6.21 23.48 3.50
C GLY A 258 -6.53 22.45 2.42
N LEU A 259 -5.59 22.17 1.51
CA LEU A 259 -5.82 21.25 0.39
C LEU A 259 -5.94 19.81 0.90
N VAL A 260 -7.08 19.18 0.62
CA VAL A 260 -7.42 17.80 1.00
C VAL A 260 -7.27 16.85 -0.17
N GLU A 261 -7.61 17.30 -1.39
CA GLU A 261 -7.53 16.52 -2.62
C GLU A 261 -6.79 17.29 -3.72
N LEU A 262 -5.73 16.67 -4.24
CA LEU A 262 -4.98 17.14 -5.40
C LEU A 262 -4.96 16.04 -6.47
N SER A 263 -5.61 16.30 -7.60
CA SER A 263 -5.63 15.41 -8.75
C SER A 263 -4.92 16.05 -9.93
N LEU A 264 -3.89 15.37 -10.45
CA LEU A 264 -3.06 15.78 -11.58
C LEU A 264 -2.90 14.60 -12.56
N GLU A 265 -3.89 13.71 -12.66
CA GLU A 265 -3.81 12.51 -13.50
C GLU A 265 -3.68 12.89 -14.99
N HIS A 266 -3.02 12.04 -15.78
CA HIS A 266 -2.87 12.21 -17.23
C HIS A 266 -2.32 13.58 -17.64
N ASN A 267 -1.19 13.96 -17.04
CA ASN A 267 -0.42 15.15 -17.41
C ASN A 267 0.99 14.74 -17.90
N LYS A 268 1.89 15.72 -18.09
CA LYS A 268 3.28 15.51 -18.53
C LYS A 268 4.29 15.80 -17.43
N LEU A 269 3.91 15.56 -16.17
CA LEU A 269 4.75 15.84 -15.01
C LEU A 269 5.93 14.85 -14.96
N ILE A 270 7.15 15.38 -15.01
CA ILE A 270 8.39 14.60 -14.86
C ILE A 270 8.92 14.73 -13.42
N ARG A 271 8.89 15.95 -12.87
CA ARG A 271 9.29 16.31 -11.51
C ARG A 271 8.29 17.31 -10.92
N PRO A 272 7.31 16.84 -10.14
CA PRO A 272 6.48 17.76 -9.37
C PRO A 272 7.35 18.37 -8.25
N LEU A 273 7.89 19.56 -8.50
CA LEU A 273 8.64 20.34 -7.50
C LEU A 273 7.66 20.93 -6.47
N LEU A 274 7.06 20.07 -5.66
CA LEU A 274 6.10 20.45 -4.64
C LEU A 274 6.63 20.06 -3.26
N ASP A 275 6.77 21.07 -2.39
CA ASP A 275 7.07 20.86 -0.98
C ASP A 275 5.76 20.67 -0.22
N PHE A 276 5.52 19.43 0.22
CA PHE A 276 4.31 19.04 0.91
C PHE A 276 4.32 19.34 2.42
N ARG A 277 5.40 19.90 2.96
CA ARG A 277 5.52 20.16 4.41
C ARG A 277 4.40 21.02 4.98
N ALA A 278 3.87 21.95 4.18
CA ALA A 278 2.78 22.85 4.57
C ALA A 278 1.37 22.29 4.29
N MET A 279 1.25 21.18 3.53
CA MET A 279 -0.02 20.57 3.12
C MET A 279 -0.41 19.40 4.02
N ALA A 280 -0.47 19.63 5.34
CA ALA A 280 -0.68 18.55 6.31
C ALA A 280 -2.07 17.88 6.21
N GLU A 281 -3.05 18.54 5.57
CA GLU A 281 -4.42 18.06 5.41
C GLU A 281 -4.63 17.19 4.16
N LEU A 282 -3.61 17.04 3.31
CA LEU A 282 -3.75 16.32 2.05
C LEU A 282 -4.00 14.82 2.30
N ARG A 283 -5.17 14.35 1.87
CA ARG A 283 -5.61 12.94 2.00
C ARG A 283 -5.57 12.20 0.68
N ILE A 284 -5.75 12.90 -0.43
CA ILE A 284 -5.84 12.34 -1.77
C ILE A 284 -4.82 13.04 -2.67
N LEU A 285 -3.86 12.27 -3.18
CA LEU A 285 -2.88 12.71 -4.17
C LEU A 285 -2.95 11.79 -5.38
N ARG A 286 -3.41 12.29 -6.52
CA ARG A 286 -3.50 11.50 -7.75
C ARG A 286 -2.52 12.00 -8.80
N LEU A 287 -1.62 11.12 -9.23
CA LEU A 287 -0.54 11.40 -10.19
C LEU A 287 -0.48 10.35 -11.31
N PHE A 288 -1.50 9.49 -11.43
CA PHE A 288 -1.59 8.47 -12.47
C PHE A 288 -1.40 9.06 -13.89
N GLY A 289 -0.90 8.28 -14.85
CA GLY A 289 -0.76 8.74 -16.23
C GLY A 289 0.32 9.81 -16.49
N ASN A 290 1.20 10.09 -15.52
CA ASN A 290 2.33 11.02 -15.69
C ASN A 290 3.67 10.29 -15.92
N PRO A 291 4.57 10.83 -16.75
CA PRO A 291 5.92 10.29 -16.97
C PRO A 291 6.88 10.67 -15.83
N LEU A 292 6.49 10.36 -14.58
CA LEU A 292 7.28 10.68 -13.39
C LEU A 292 8.62 9.95 -13.42
N GLU A 293 9.71 10.70 -13.35
CA GLU A 293 11.05 10.15 -13.07
C GLU A 293 11.33 10.10 -11.56
N PHE A 294 10.66 10.97 -10.80
CA PHE A 294 10.87 11.14 -9.36
C PHE A 294 9.52 11.32 -8.67
N LEU A 295 9.34 10.62 -7.54
CA LEU A 295 8.22 10.89 -6.65
C LEU A 295 8.53 12.15 -5.81
N PRO A 296 7.57 13.06 -5.61
CA PRO A 296 7.76 14.17 -4.69
C PRO A 296 7.94 13.68 -3.24
N ASP A 297 8.49 14.53 -2.37
CA ASP A 297 8.69 14.19 -0.97
C ASP A 297 7.35 14.16 -0.22
N ILE A 298 6.73 12.99 -0.19
CA ILE A 298 5.45 12.76 0.48
C ILE A 298 5.61 12.43 1.97
N LEU A 299 6.83 12.33 2.52
CA LEU A 299 7.04 11.99 3.93
C LEU A 299 6.27 12.89 4.91
N PRO A 300 6.11 14.21 4.66
CA PRO A 300 5.32 15.08 5.54
C PRO A 300 3.81 14.81 5.54
N LEU A 301 3.28 14.03 4.59
CA LEU A 301 1.83 13.84 4.36
C LEU A 301 1.21 12.73 5.22
N HIS A 302 1.24 12.90 6.54
CA HIS A 302 0.75 11.90 7.49
C HIS A 302 -0.75 11.52 7.35
N GLN A 303 -1.56 12.38 6.71
CA GLN A 303 -2.97 12.13 6.47
C GLN A 303 -3.26 11.45 5.12
N LEU A 304 -2.25 11.18 4.28
CA LEU A 304 -2.43 10.63 2.95
C LEU A 304 -3.01 9.20 3.00
N ARG A 305 -4.17 9.01 2.36
CA ARG A 305 -4.89 7.72 2.28
C ARG A 305 -5.07 7.20 0.87
N HIS A 306 -5.10 8.11 -0.10
CA HIS A 306 -5.25 7.78 -1.50
C HIS A 306 -4.07 8.31 -2.28
N LEU A 307 -3.35 7.41 -2.94
CA LEU A 307 -2.19 7.75 -3.76
C LEU A 307 -2.27 7.00 -5.08
N SER A 308 -2.33 7.72 -6.21
CA SER A 308 -2.21 7.12 -7.54
C SER A 308 -0.89 7.51 -8.20
N LEU A 309 -0.10 6.53 -8.65
CA LEU A 309 1.16 6.74 -9.38
C LEU A 309 1.57 5.49 -10.14
N ALA A 310 2.30 5.67 -11.26
CA ALA A 310 2.92 4.59 -12.05
C ALA A 310 2.01 3.37 -12.29
N ASN A 311 0.77 3.62 -12.73
CA ASN A 311 -0.25 2.61 -13.01
C ASN A 311 -0.79 1.84 -11.78
N ILE A 312 -0.64 2.42 -10.60
CA ILE A 312 -1.11 1.84 -9.34
C ILE A 312 -1.96 2.87 -8.60
N ARG A 313 -3.09 2.41 -8.06
CA ARG A 313 -3.90 3.15 -7.09
C ARG A 313 -3.79 2.45 -5.73
N ILE A 314 -3.34 3.21 -4.74
CA ILE A 314 -3.20 2.78 -3.36
C ILE A 314 -4.28 3.49 -2.55
N VAL A 315 -5.12 2.71 -1.89
CA VAL A 315 -6.19 3.22 -1.03
C VAL A 315 -6.08 2.54 0.33
N ALA A 316 -5.97 3.34 1.39
CA ALA A 316 -5.92 2.87 2.76
C ALA A 316 -7.08 3.41 3.60
N ASP A 317 -7.43 2.69 4.65
CA ASP A 317 -8.33 3.20 5.68
C ASP A 317 -7.65 4.24 6.59
N ASP A 318 -8.43 4.92 7.43
CA ASP A 318 -7.96 5.98 8.34
C ASP A 318 -6.90 5.52 9.35
N TYR A 319 -6.76 4.21 9.55
CA TYR A 319 -5.81 3.62 10.50
C TYR A 319 -4.67 2.84 9.84
N LEU A 320 -4.55 2.86 8.51
CA LEU A 320 -3.58 2.06 7.73
C LEU A 320 -3.63 0.55 8.05
N ARG A 321 -4.76 0.04 8.55
CA ARG A 321 -4.94 -1.40 8.87
C ARG A 321 -5.27 -2.21 7.62
N SER A 322 -5.95 -1.57 6.68
CA SER A 322 -6.30 -2.17 5.39
C SER A 322 -5.80 -1.28 4.27
N VAL A 323 -4.92 -1.83 3.43
CA VAL A 323 -4.41 -1.18 2.23
C VAL A 323 -4.77 -2.01 1.01
N ASN A 324 -5.50 -1.37 0.10
CA ASN A 324 -5.84 -1.92 -1.20
C ASN A 324 -4.89 -1.35 -2.25
N VAL A 325 -4.31 -2.23 -3.06
CA VAL A 325 -3.40 -1.87 -4.15
C VAL A 325 -4.01 -2.39 -5.44
N GLN A 326 -4.51 -1.48 -6.26
CA GLN A 326 -5.11 -1.78 -7.56
C GLN A 326 -4.10 -1.44 -8.65
N ILE A 327 -3.88 -2.38 -9.57
CA ILE A 327 -3.01 -2.20 -10.72
C ILE A 327 -3.91 -1.95 -11.93
N GLU A 328 -3.86 -0.75 -12.49
CA GLU A 328 -4.65 -0.39 -13.66
C GLU A 328 -3.81 -0.56 -14.91
N MET A 329 -4.23 -1.47 -15.79
CA MET A 329 -3.61 -1.65 -17.09
C MET A 329 -4.37 -0.85 -18.12
N GLU A 330 -3.86 0.32 -18.48
CA GLU A 330 -4.25 0.98 -19.72
C GLU A 330 -3.39 0.50 -20.89
N ASN A 331 -4.00 0.40 -22.07
CA ASN A 331 -3.36 0.00 -23.33
C ASN A 331 -2.28 0.98 -23.84
N SER A 332 -2.06 2.09 -23.13
CA SER A 332 -1.09 3.13 -23.43
C SER A 332 -0.13 3.35 -22.26
N SER A 333 0.56 2.29 -21.81
CA SER A 333 1.66 2.48 -20.86
C SER A 333 2.78 3.28 -21.53
N TYR A 334 3.09 4.48 -21.03
CA TYR A 334 4.26 5.27 -21.44
C TYR A 334 5.60 4.49 -21.25
N PHE A 335 5.57 3.41 -20.46
CA PHE A 335 6.68 2.52 -20.17
C PHE A 335 6.61 1.22 -20.99
N VAL A 336 6.78 1.31 -22.32
CA VAL A 336 6.70 0.15 -23.27
C VAL A 336 7.93 -0.78 -23.22
N ALA A 337 8.69 -0.87 -22.11
CA ALA A 337 9.94 -1.63 -22.12
C ALA A 337 10.28 -2.43 -20.84
N SER A 338 9.42 -2.46 -19.83
CA SER A 338 9.71 -3.26 -18.65
C SER A 338 9.08 -4.65 -18.70
N ARG A 339 9.90 -5.68 -18.42
CA ARG A 339 9.43 -7.08 -18.35
C ARG A 339 8.44 -7.32 -17.19
N HIS A 340 8.33 -6.38 -16.25
CA HIS A 340 7.52 -6.51 -15.04
C HIS A 340 6.62 -5.28 -14.86
N LYS A 341 5.32 -5.51 -14.63
CA LYS A 341 4.28 -4.45 -14.59
C LYS A 341 4.53 -3.37 -13.52
N LEU A 342 5.25 -3.72 -12.46
CA LEU A 342 5.48 -2.84 -11.30
C LEU A 342 6.89 -2.25 -11.23
N SER A 343 7.73 -2.46 -12.25
CA SER A 343 9.12 -2.00 -12.20
C SER A 343 9.23 -0.47 -12.11
N ALA A 344 8.34 0.27 -12.78
CA ALA A 344 8.32 1.73 -12.73
C ALA A 344 8.00 2.20 -11.31
N PHE A 345 6.98 1.58 -10.69
CA PHE A 345 6.63 1.84 -9.29
C PHE A 345 7.79 1.55 -8.33
N PHE A 346 8.40 0.35 -8.41
CA PHE A 346 9.53 0.00 -7.55
C PHE A 346 10.71 0.95 -7.76
N SER A 347 11.01 1.31 -9.01
CA SER A 347 12.07 2.27 -9.32
C SER A 347 11.82 3.63 -8.67
N LEU A 348 10.58 4.11 -8.66
CA LEU A 348 10.22 5.38 -8.03
C LEU A 348 10.36 5.34 -6.51
N ILE A 349 9.78 4.33 -5.83
CA ILE A 349 9.73 4.30 -4.36
C ILE A 349 11.10 4.01 -3.71
N PHE A 350 12.00 3.32 -4.40
CA PHE A 350 13.34 2.98 -3.89
C PHE A 350 14.41 4.01 -4.24
N ARG A 351 14.10 5.04 -5.04
CA ARG A 351 15.11 6.00 -5.48
C ARG A 351 15.49 7.01 -4.40
N PHE A 352 14.52 7.52 -3.62
CA PHE A 352 14.72 8.62 -2.66
C PHE A 352 13.89 8.48 -1.39
N SER A 353 14.20 7.46 -0.56
CA SER A 353 13.59 7.22 0.77
C SER A 353 12.06 7.27 0.86
N SER A 354 11.34 7.35 -0.26
CA SER A 354 9.88 7.56 -0.26
C SER A 354 9.15 6.35 0.30
N CYS A 355 9.77 5.17 0.21
CA CYS A 355 9.31 3.96 0.89
C CYS A 355 9.17 4.09 2.41
N HIS A 356 9.77 5.09 3.06
CA HIS A 356 9.58 5.38 4.48
C HIS A 356 8.21 6.01 4.79
N HIS A 357 7.41 6.40 3.79
CA HIS A 357 6.06 6.87 4.04
C HIS A 357 5.14 5.68 4.43
N PRO A 358 4.36 5.77 5.52
CA PRO A 358 3.53 4.67 6.04
C PRO A 358 2.59 4.03 5.00
N LEU A 359 1.97 4.84 4.13
CA LEU A 359 1.11 4.35 3.05
C LEU A 359 1.88 3.50 2.03
N LEU A 360 3.08 3.93 1.65
CA LEU A 360 3.93 3.21 0.69
C LEU A 360 4.54 1.96 1.32
N ALA A 361 4.94 2.03 2.59
CA ALA A 361 5.43 0.86 3.32
C ALA A 361 4.37 -0.25 3.37
N SER A 362 3.13 0.12 3.67
CA SER A 362 1.99 -0.81 3.70
C SER A 362 1.68 -1.40 2.33
N ALA A 363 1.65 -0.56 1.29
CA ALA A 363 1.44 -1.01 -0.08
C ALA A 363 2.56 -1.98 -0.53
N LEU A 364 3.81 -1.66 -0.18
CA LEU A 364 4.97 -2.49 -0.49
C LEU A 364 4.89 -3.86 0.20
N ALA A 365 4.57 -3.90 1.50
CA ALA A 365 4.38 -5.15 2.22
C ALA A 365 3.26 -6.00 1.63
N LYS A 366 2.15 -5.36 1.20
CA LYS A 366 1.05 -6.04 0.49
C LYS A 366 1.51 -6.62 -0.85
N MET A 367 2.27 -5.86 -1.63
CA MET A 367 2.81 -6.30 -2.92
C MET A 367 3.84 -7.43 -2.79
N MET A 368 4.56 -7.51 -1.66
CA MET A 368 5.52 -8.59 -1.35
C MET A 368 4.89 -9.94 -1.03
N GLN A 369 3.56 -10.02 -0.95
CA GLN A 369 2.86 -11.31 -0.88
C GLN A 369 2.97 -12.10 -2.20
N ASP A 370 3.14 -11.41 -3.33
CA ASP A 370 3.33 -12.03 -4.64
C ASP A 370 4.77 -12.53 -4.84
N GLU A 371 4.93 -13.70 -5.46
CA GLU A 371 6.24 -14.31 -5.71
C GLU A 371 7.03 -13.62 -6.83
N GLY A 372 6.37 -13.18 -7.91
CA GLY A 372 7.01 -12.49 -9.02
C GLY A 372 7.64 -11.17 -8.56
N ASN A 373 6.91 -10.42 -7.74
CA ASN A 373 7.40 -9.18 -7.15
C ASN A 373 8.65 -9.38 -6.29
N ARG A 374 8.66 -10.44 -5.46
CA ARG A 374 9.79 -10.78 -4.58
C ARG A 374 11.06 -11.09 -5.36
N VAL A 375 10.95 -11.81 -6.48
CA VAL A 375 12.11 -12.14 -7.33
C VAL A 375 12.70 -10.88 -7.96
N VAL A 376 11.86 -9.93 -8.38
CA VAL A 376 12.33 -8.66 -8.98
C VAL A 376 13.04 -7.80 -7.95
N ILE A 377 12.43 -7.57 -6.78
CA ILE A 377 13.02 -6.75 -5.72
C ILE A 377 14.27 -7.42 -5.13
N GLY A 378 14.23 -8.74 -4.94
CA GLY A 378 15.36 -9.49 -4.39
C GLY A 378 16.63 -9.36 -5.24
N LYS A 379 16.50 -9.21 -6.56
CA LYS A 379 17.64 -9.00 -7.48
C LYS A 379 18.21 -7.58 -7.44
N ASP A 380 17.44 -6.60 -6.99
CA ASP A 380 17.87 -5.20 -6.92
C ASP A 380 18.49 -4.90 -5.55
N GLU A 381 19.82 -4.76 -5.53
CA GLU A 381 20.58 -4.47 -4.30
C GLU A 381 20.20 -3.12 -3.67
N ASN A 382 19.81 -2.12 -4.48
CA ASN A 382 19.40 -0.82 -3.96
C ASN A 382 18.02 -0.92 -3.29
N ALA A 383 17.07 -1.63 -3.91
CA ALA A 383 15.77 -1.88 -3.32
C ALA A 383 15.87 -2.63 -1.97
N VAL A 384 16.74 -3.65 -1.92
CA VAL A 384 17.01 -4.40 -0.69
C VAL A 384 17.62 -3.51 0.41
N ARG A 385 18.59 -2.66 0.08
CA ARG A 385 19.17 -1.71 1.06
C ARG A 385 18.14 -0.71 1.58
N GLN A 386 17.27 -0.20 0.71
CA GLN A 386 16.20 0.70 1.12
C GLN A 386 15.20 0.00 2.05
N LEU A 387 14.79 -1.23 1.75
CA LEU A 387 13.97 -2.04 2.65
C LEU A 387 14.61 -2.27 4.02
N ILE A 388 15.92 -2.57 4.05
CA ILE A 388 16.66 -2.72 5.30
C ILE A 388 16.70 -1.39 6.08
N SER A 389 16.83 -0.26 5.38
CA SER A 389 16.82 1.07 6.00
C SER A 389 15.49 1.40 6.68
N MET A 390 14.36 0.91 6.16
CA MET A 390 13.03 1.13 6.74
C MET A 390 12.87 0.50 8.13
N ILE A 391 13.59 -0.58 8.46
CA ILE A 391 13.62 -1.16 9.82
C ILE A 391 14.14 -0.14 10.85
N SER A 392 14.99 0.79 10.42
CA SER A 392 15.61 1.80 11.29
C SER A 392 14.81 3.11 11.36
N SER A 393 13.60 3.14 10.80
CA SER A 393 12.70 4.30 10.83
C SER A 393 12.26 4.64 12.26
N GLU A 394 11.93 5.90 12.48
CA GLU A 394 11.31 6.38 13.73
C GLU A 394 9.82 6.03 13.80
N ASP A 395 9.19 5.77 12.65
CA ASP A 395 7.79 5.38 12.55
C ASP A 395 7.62 3.87 12.78
N GLN A 396 6.90 3.51 13.85
CA GLN A 396 6.63 2.13 14.22
C GLN A 396 5.88 1.33 13.15
N HIS A 397 4.95 1.96 12.43
CA HIS A 397 4.17 1.31 11.37
C HIS A 397 5.08 0.93 10.21
N VAL A 398 5.97 1.85 9.82
CA VAL A 398 6.97 1.61 8.76
C VAL A 398 7.88 0.44 9.12
N VAL A 399 8.35 0.35 10.37
CA VAL A 399 9.19 -0.77 10.84
C VAL A 399 8.45 -2.11 10.76
N VAL A 400 7.18 -2.14 11.15
CA VAL A 400 6.34 -3.35 11.10
C VAL A 400 6.13 -3.82 9.66
N GLU A 401 5.75 -2.92 8.76
CA GLU A 401 5.53 -3.24 7.35
C GLU A 401 6.84 -3.63 6.63
N ALA A 402 7.96 -2.97 6.96
CA ALA A 402 9.28 -3.34 6.47
C ALA A 402 9.66 -4.77 6.90
N CYS A 403 9.44 -5.12 8.17
CA CYS A 403 9.70 -6.47 8.68
C CYS A 403 8.80 -7.52 8.01
N SER A 404 7.54 -7.18 7.73
CA SER A 404 6.62 -8.04 6.97
C SER A 404 7.15 -8.30 5.55
N ALA A 405 7.50 -7.24 4.82
CA ALA A 405 8.08 -7.33 3.47
C ALA A 405 9.37 -8.16 3.45
N LEU A 406 10.27 -7.94 4.42
CA LEU A 406 11.54 -8.66 4.53
C LEU A 406 11.36 -10.13 4.91
N THR A 407 10.37 -10.45 5.75
CA THR A 407 10.01 -11.84 6.06
C THR A 407 9.55 -12.57 4.80
N SER A 408 8.77 -11.91 3.95
CA SER A 408 8.34 -12.47 2.67
C SER A 408 9.50 -12.67 1.68
N LEU A 409 10.44 -11.71 1.60
CA LEU A 409 11.66 -11.79 0.78
C LEU A 409 12.65 -12.87 1.26
N ALA A 410 12.80 -13.02 2.58
CA ALA A 410 13.67 -14.01 3.20
C ALA A 410 13.28 -15.47 2.90
N SER A 411 12.17 -15.72 2.19
CA SER A 411 11.77 -17.07 1.78
C SER A 411 12.69 -17.70 0.73
N ASP A 412 13.43 -16.89 -0.03
CA ASP A 412 14.40 -17.35 -1.03
C ASP A 412 15.81 -17.36 -0.42
N VAL A 413 16.54 -18.47 -0.58
CA VAL A 413 17.91 -18.63 -0.07
C VAL A 413 18.87 -17.61 -0.67
N SER A 414 18.74 -17.30 -1.96
CA SER A 414 19.60 -16.34 -2.66
C SER A 414 19.41 -14.92 -2.11
N VAL A 415 18.16 -14.51 -1.93
CA VAL A 415 17.80 -13.22 -1.35
C VAL A 415 18.18 -13.15 0.13
N ALA A 416 18.00 -14.22 0.90
CA ALA A 416 18.43 -14.27 2.30
C ALA A 416 19.95 -14.05 2.46
N LEU A 417 20.76 -14.63 1.57
CA LEU A 417 22.21 -14.38 1.54
C LEU A 417 22.53 -12.92 1.17
N GLN A 418 21.77 -12.33 0.25
CA GLN A 418 21.90 -10.92 -0.11
C GLN A 418 21.51 -9.97 1.03
N LEU A 419 20.46 -10.29 1.80
CA LEU A 419 20.08 -9.55 3.00
C LEU A 419 21.22 -9.55 4.02
N MET A 420 21.88 -10.69 4.20
CA MET A 420 23.07 -10.79 5.06
C MET A 420 24.25 -9.98 4.52
N LYS A 421 24.46 -9.96 3.19
CA LYS A 421 25.49 -9.14 2.53
C LYS A 421 25.23 -7.64 2.70
N CYS A 422 23.97 -7.23 2.78
CA CYS A 422 23.54 -5.84 2.99
C CYS A 422 23.46 -5.45 4.49
N ASP A 423 24.08 -6.22 5.39
CA ASP A 423 24.18 -5.93 6.83
C ASP A 423 22.83 -5.76 7.58
N ILE A 424 21.81 -6.54 7.20
CA ILE A 424 20.50 -6.53 7.88
C ILE A 424 20.58 -6.79 9.40
N MET A 425 21.65 -7.42 9.88
CA MET A 425 21.83 -7.75 11.29
C MET A 425 21.96 -6.53 12.20
N GLN A 426 22.48 -5.40 11.71
CA GLN A 426 22.61 -4.18 12.53
C GLN A 426 21.22 -3.59 12.86
N PRO A 427 20.33 -3.35 11.89
CA PRO A 427 18.94 -2.96 12.16
C PRO A 427 18.17 -3.98 13.02
N ILE A 428 18.32 -5.28 12.74
CA ILE A 428 17.67 -6.34 13.53
C ILE A 428 18.08 -6.25 15.01
N LYS A 429 19.37 -6.11 15.30
CA LYS A 429 19.87 -5.98 16.68
C LYS A 429 19.26 -4.78 17.39
N ARG A 430 19.18 -3.63 16.71
CA ARG A 430 18.57 -2.41 17.26
C ARG A 430 17.11 -2.63 17.64
N VAL A 431 16.33 -3.25 16.76
CA VAL A 431 14.90 -3.50 17.03
C VAL A 431 14.67 -4.61 18.06
N LEU A 432 15.53 -5.63 18.13
CA LEU A 432 15.47 -6.66 19.19
C LEU A 432 15.66 -6.08 20.61
N THR A 433 16.28 -4.90 20.72
CA THR A 433 16.44 -4.17 22.00
C THR A 433 15.36 -3.11 22.24
N SER A 434 14.39 -2.97 21.34
CA SER A 434 13.28 -2.01 21.48
C SER A 434 12.29 -2.40 22.57
N VAL A 435 11.47 -1.43 23.01
CA VAL A 435 10.41 -1.64 24.00
C VAL A 435 9.06 -1.99 23.35
N GLY A 436 8.90 -1.72 22.04
CA GLY A 436 7.65 -1.87 21.32
C GLY A 436 7.28 -3.34 21.05
N PRO A 437 6.15 -3.86 21.59
CA PRO A 437 5.80 -5.28 21.40
C PRO A 437 5.48 -5.62 19.94
N GLN A 438 4.99 -4.67 19.13
CA GLN A 438 4.69 -4.90 17.71
C GLN A 438 5.96 -4.99 16.86
N GLU A 439 6.89 -4.06 17.04
CA GLU A 439 8.22 -4.11 16.41
C GLU A 439 8.96 -5.41 16.75
N LEU A 440 8.93 -5.80 18.03
CA LEU A 440 9.53 -7.06 18.49
C LEU A 440 8.89 -8.27 17.81
N LYS A 441 7.56 -8.32 17.69
CA LYS A 441 6.86 -9.42 17.00
C LYS A 441 7.32 -9.50 15.54
N SER A 442 7.34 -8.38 14.83
CA SER A 442 7.68 -8.36 13.40
C SER A 442 9.15 -8.68 13.15
N VAL A 443 10.09 -8.14 13.95
CA VAL A 443 11.52 -8.47 13.78
C VAL A 443 11.83 -9.93 14.15
N LEU A 444 11.14 -10.50 15.14
CA LEU A 444 11.32 -11.91 15.50
C LEU A 444 10.83 -12.85 14.39
N GLN A 445 9.82 -12.45 13.60
CA GLN A 445 9.42 -13.19 12.40
C GLN A 445 10.51 -13.18 11.34
N VAL A 446 11.16 -12.03 11.11
CA VAL A 446 12.32 -11.92 10.19
C VAL A 446 13.45 -12.84 10.64
N VAL A 447 13.83 -12.78 11.93
CA VAL A 447 14.89 -13.62 12.52
C VAL A 447 14.54 -15.11 12.41
N GLY A 448 13.31 -15.48 12.77
CA GLY A 448 12.85 -16.86 12.69
C GLY A 448 12.83 -17.40 11.27
N LYS A 449 12.48 -16.56 10.28
CA LYS A 449 12.47 -16.95 8.88
C LYS A 449 13.88 -17.11 8.32
N LEU A 450 14.74 -16.09 8.46
CA LEU A 450 16.13 -16.14 8.00
C LEU A 450 16.90 -17.30 8.64
N GLY A 451 16.70 -17.55 9.94
CA GLY A 451 17.35 -18.64 10.66
C GLY A 451 16.92 -20.04 10.21
N PHE A 452 15.80 -20.18 9.49
CA PHE A 452 15.32 -21.47 8.98
C PHE A 452 15.71 -21.72 7.51
N VAL A 453 16.03 -20.66 6.76
CA VAL A 453 16.18 -20.73 5.30
C VAL A 453 17.50 -21.38 4.88
N SER A 454 18.59 -21.13 5.62
CA SER A 454 19.90 -21.71 5.34
C SER A 454 20.74 -21.79 6.60
N ASP A 455 21.48 -22.89 6.76
CA ASP A 455 22.44 -23.05 7.86
C ASP A 455 23.53 -21.97 7.83
N THR A 456 23.98 -21.56 6.64
CA THR A 456 25.00 -20.50 6.49
C THR A 456 24.51 -19.14 6.98
N VAL A 457 23.24 -18.82 6.72
CA VAL A 457 22.59 -17.60 7.21
C VAL A 457 22.41 -17.71 8.72
N ALA A 458 21.84 -18.81 9.21
CA ALA A 458 21.63 -19.05 10.63
C ALA A 458 22.94 -18.93 11.43
N GLN A 459 24.03 -19.52 10.95
CA GLN A 459 25.35 -19.44 11.57
C GLN A 459 25.85 -18.00 11.69
N LYS A 460 25.71 -17.20 10.62
CA LYS A 460 26.11 -15.78 10.62
C LYS A 460 25.23 -14.90 11.50
N MET A 461 23.96 -15.27 11.69
CA MET A 461 23.00 -14.50 12.49
C MET A 461 23.24 -14.62 14.01
N LEU A 462 23.68 -15.79 14.49
CA LEU A 462 23.80 -16.04 15.93
C LEU A 462 25.06 -15.42 16.53
N SER A 463 25.02 -14.12 16.81
CA SER A 463 26.04 -13.44 17.63
C SER A 463 25.76 -13.53 19.13
N LYS A 464 26.76 -13.24 19.96
CA LYS A 464 26.60 -13.16 21.43
C LYS A 464 25.48 -12.19 21.84
N ASP A 465 25.38 -11.04 21.17
CA ASP A 465 24.35 -10.01 21.45
C ASP A 465 22.95 -10.47 21.06
N VAL A 466 22.81 -11.12 19.89
CA VAL A 466 21.53 -11.67 19.43
C VAL A 466 21.08 -12.76 20.38
N MET A 467 21.98 -13.66 20.79
CA MET A 467 21.66 -14.68 21.79
C MET A 467 21.21 -14.06 23.13
N LYS A 468 21.90 -13.03 23.62
CA LYS A 468 21.51 -12.32 24.85
C LYS A 468 20.12 -11.70 24.72
N SER A 469 19.84 -11.05 23.59
CA SER A 469 18.55 -10.41 23.31
C SER A 469 17.43 -11.43 23.21
N LEU A 470 17.62 -12.54 22.48
CA LEU A 470 16.64 -13.61 22.36
C LEU A 470 16.34 -14.27 23.72
N LYS A 471 17.36 -14.48 24.58
CA LYS A 471 17.15 -15.00 25.94
C LYS A 471 16.26 -14.07 26.77
N LEU A 472 16.49 -12.76 26.71
CA LEU A 472 15.66 -11.77 27.40
C LEU A 472 14.22 -11.79 26.87
N LEU A 473 14.05 -11.86 25.55
CA LEU A 473 12.73 -11.88 24.90
C LEU A 473 11.95 -13.17 25.19
N CYS A 474 12.62 -14.31 25.39
CA CYS A 474 11.97 -15.54 25.86
C CYS A 474 11.32 -15.39 27.26
N ALA A 475 11.76 -14.43 28.06
CA ALA A 475 11.20 -14.10 29.37
C ALA A 475 10.32 -12.82 29.35
N HIS A 476 9.96 -12.31 28.18
CA HIS A 476 9.19 -11.07 28.03
C HIS A 476 7.77 -11.19 28.60
N LYS A 477 7.12 -10.06 28.95
CA LYS A 477 5.77 -10.06 29.55
C LYS A 477 4.67 -10.49 28.56
N ASP A 478 4.82 -10.15 27.27
CA ASP A 478 3.87 -10.51 26.21
C ASP A 478 4.09 -11.96 25.75
N PRO A 479 3.07 -12.84 25.84
CA PRO A 479 3.19 -14.26 25.48
C PRO A 479 3.46 -14.49 23.99
N GLU A 480 3.00 -13.62 23.08
CA GLU A 480 3.27 -13.76 21.65
C GLU A 480 4.73 -13.39 21.32
N VAL A 481 5.32 -12.42 22.03
CA VAL A 481 6.76 -12.12 21.93
C VAL A 481 7.57 -13.32 22.42
N GLN A 482 7.21 -13.90 23.57
CA GLN A 482 7.86 -15.12 24.08
C GLN A 482 7.81 -16.26 23.05
N ARG A 483 6.62 -16.52 22.49
CA ARG A 483 6.41 -17.59 21.51
C ARG A 483 7.27 -17.39 20.26
N LEU A 484 7.31 -16.18 19.71
CA LEU A 484 8.11 -15.87 18.52
C LEU A 484 9.61 -15.93 18.81
N ALA A 485 10.06 -15.48 19.98
CA ALA A 485 11.46 -15.58 20.40
C ALA A 485 11.90 -17.05 20.53
N LEU A 486 11.05 -17.91 21.12
CA LEU A 486 11.30 -19.35 21.20
C LEU A 486 11.36 -20.00 19.81
N ILE A 487 10.46 -19.62 18.89
CA ILE A 487 10.50 -20.11 17.50
C ILE A 487 11.80 -19.68 16.81
N ALA A 488 12.24 -18.43 17.00
CA ALA A 488 13.49 -17.94 16.44
C ALA A 488 14.71 -18.70 16.98
N VAL A 489 14.79 -18.94 18.30
CA VAL A 489 15.85 -19.75 18.93
C VAL A 489 15.83 -21.18 18.38
N GLY A 490 14.65 -21.81 18.29
CA GLY A 490 14.51 -23.17 17.77
C GLY A 490 14.92 -23.26 16.30
N ASN A 491 14.56 -22.27 15.49
CA ASN A 491 14.93 -22.23 14.07
C ASN A 491 16.45 -22.05 13.90
N LEU A 492 17.07 -21.14 14.66
CA LEU A 492 18.53 -20.96 14.65
C LEU A 492 19.29 -22.20 15.12
N ALA A 493 18.68 -23.05 15.97
CA ALA A 493 19.27 -24.28 16.48
C ALA A 493 19.23 -25.46 15.49
N PHE A 494 18.59 -25.34 14.32
CA PHE A 494 18.71 -26.37 13.28
C PHE A 494 20.16 -26.47 12.78
N CYS A 495 20.82 -25.34 12.59
CA CYS A 495 22.25 -25.25 12.30
C CYS A 495 23.07 -25.88 13.43
N LEU A 496 24.00 -26.78 13.07
CA LEU A 496 24.77 -27.59 14.01
C LEU A 496 25.67 -26.74 14.91
N GLU A 497 26.37 -25.76 14.34
CA GLU A 497 27.28 -24.86 15.04
C GLU A 497 26.53 -24.04 16.09
N ASN A 498 25.39 -23.47 15.69
CA ASN A 498 24.51 -22.73 16.58
C ASN A 498 23.96 -23.62 17.70
N ARG A 499 23.56 -24.85 17.36
CA ARG A 499 23.06 -25.82 18.35
C ARG A 499 24.09 -26.10 19.43
N ARG A 500 25.37 -26.32 19.06
CA ARG A 500 26.46 -26.54 20.02
C ARG A 500 26.59 -25.38 21.00
N VAL A 501 26.50 -24.14 20.51
CA VAL A 501 26.55 -22.92 21.35
C VAL A 501 25.33 -22.82 22.26
N LEU A 502 24.13 -23.12 21.75
CA LEU A 502 22.88 -23.02 22.52
C LEU A 502 22.76 -24.11 23.59
N VAL A 503 23.19 -25.34 23.30
CA VAL A 503 23.22 -26.47 24.26
C VAL A 503 24.20 -26.20 25.40
N ALA A 504 25.33 -25.55 25.13
CA ALA A 504 26.30 -25.18 26.16
C ALA A 504 25.78 -24.13 27.15
N SER A 505 24.67 -23.46 26.85
CA SER A 505 24.13 -22.39 27.67
C SER A 505 23.13 -22.90 28.73
N GLU A 506 23.61 -23.17 29.94
CA GLU A 506 22.79 -23.62 31.09
C GLU A 506 21.63 -22.67 31.40
N SER A 507 21.90 -21.35 31.45
CA SER A 507 20.87 -20.32 31.66
C SER A 507 19.69 -20.39 30.66
N LEU A 508 19.93 -20.81 29.42
CA LEU A 508 18.89 -20.98 28.41
C LEU A 508 18.09 -22.25 28.69
N ARG A 509 18.79 -23.36 29.00
CA ARG A 509 18.16 -24.64 29.34
C ARG A 509 17.19 -24.48 30.53
N ASP A 510 17.63 -23.81 31.60
CA ASP A 510 16.80 -23.59 32.79
C ASP A 510 15.58 -22.71 32.50
N LEU A 511 15.78 -21.65 31.70
CA LEU A 511 14.68 -20.79 31.25
C LEU A 511 13.65 -21.59 30.43
N LEU A 512 14.11 -22.40 29.47
CA LEU A 512 13.24 -23.23 28.64
C LEU A 512 12.46 -24.24 29.47
N LEU A 513 13.09 -24.93 30.43
CA LEU A 513 12.42 -25.86 31.33
C LEU A 513 11.32 -25.16 32.14
N ARG A 514 11.59 -23.96 32.66
CA ARG A 514 10.57 -23.16 33.36
C ARG A 514 9.41 -22.78 32.43
N LEU A 515 9.69 -22.39 31.19
CA LEU A 515 8.68 -22.01 30.20
C LEU A 515 7.83 -23.19 29.74
N THR A 516 8.32 -24.44 29.78
CA THR A 516 7.47 -25.62 29.51
C THR A 516 6.34 -25.79 30.52
N LEU A 517 6.51 -25.27 31.74
CA LEU A 517 5.51 -25.28 32.81
C LEU A 517 4.61 -24.02 32.81
N SER A 518 4.77 -23.13 31.84
CA SER A 518 3.95 -21.92 31.73
C SER A 518 2.47 -22.26 31.55
N SER A 519 1.59 -21.42 32.12
CA SER A 519 0.13 -21.54 31.95
C SER A 519 -0.31 -21.33 30.49
N GLU A 520 0.48 -20.61 29.70
CA GLU A 520 0.17 -20.34 28.30
C GLU A 520 0.58 -21.52 27.40
N SER A 521 -0.42 -22.24 26.86
CA SER A 521 -0.20 -23.48 26.08
C SER A 521 0.70 -23.26 24.87
N ARG A 522 0.58 -22.11 24.19
CA ARG A 522 1.39 -21.82 22.98
C ARG A 522 2.87 -21.65 23.31
N VAL A 523 3.18 -20.99 24.43
CA VAL A 523 4.55 -20.77 24.90
C VAL A 523 5.15 -22.09 25.39
N SER A 524 4.39 -22.87 26.17
CA SER A 524 4.82 -24.19 26.65
C SER A 524 5.19 -25.12 25.48
N LYS A 525 4.33 -25.20 24.45
CA LYS A 525 4.61 -26.00 23.24
C LYS A 525 5.84 -25.50 22.48
N ALA A 526 6.04 -24.19 22.37
CA ALA A 526 7.21 -23.62 21.71
C ALA A 526 8.51 -23.93 22.49
N ALA A 527 8.51 -23.78 23.82
CA ALA A 527 9.65 -24.11 24.67
C ALA A 527 9.99 -25.61 24.61
N ALA A 528 8.96 -26.46 24.64
CA ALA A 528 9.12 -27.91 24.47
C ALA A 528 9.75 -28.27 23.11
N ARG A 529 9.31 -27.61 22.03
CA ARG A 529 9.90 -27.77 20.70
C ARG A 529 11.39 -27.39 20.69
N VAL A 530 11.77 -26.28 21.33
CA VAL A 530 13.18 -25.87 21.39
C VAL A 530 14.02 -26.89 22.14
N LEU A 531 13.58 -27.37 23.31
CA LEU A 531 14.29 -28.40 24.07
C LEU A 531 14.47 -29.69 23.27
N ALA A 532 13.45 -30.10 22.50
CA ALA A 532 13.55 -31.26 21.62
C ALA A 532 14.60 -31.05 20.51
N ILE A 533 14.65 -29.87 19.89
CA ILE A 533 15.65 -29.52 18.86
C ILE A 533 17.07 -29.52 19.44
N LEU A 534 17.23 -29.05 20.68
CA LEU A 534 18.50 -29.04 21.40
C LEU A 534 18.95 -30.45 21.85
N GLY A 535 18.10 -31.48 21.71
CA GLY A 535 18.41 -32.84 22.14
C GLY A 535 18.20 -33.11 23.63
N GLU A 536 17.56 -32.18 24.35
CA GLU A 536 17.30 -32.23 25.80
C GLU A 536 16.07 -33.11 26.14
N ASN A 537 15.93 -34.24 25.46
CA ASN A 537 14.71 -35.06 25.48
C ASN A 537 14.38 -35.62 26.87
N GLU A 538 15.38 -36.00 27.66
CA GLU A 538 15.15 -36.48 29.02
C GLU A 538 14.68 -35.37 29.96
N ASN A 539 15.36 -34.21 29.90
CA ASN A 539 15.02 -33.03 30.69
C ASN A 539 13.61 -32.54 30.33
N LEU A 540 13.27 -32.50 29.04
CA LEU A 540 11.94 -32.19 28.55
C LEU A 540 10.88 -33.17 29.08
N ARG A 541 11.13 -34.48 29.00
CA ARG A 541 10.19 -35.52 29.49
C ARG A 541 9.91 -35.38 30.99
N ARG A 542 10.97 -35.12 31.78
CA ARG A 542 10.85 -34.86 33.22
C ARG A 542 10.00 -33.61 33.48
N ALA A 543 10.22 -32.53 32.72
CA ALA A 543 9.48 -31.28 32.88
C ALA A 543 7.99 -31.41 32.56
N ILE A 544 7.61 -32.08 31.47
CA ILE A 544 6.19 -32.21 31.07
C ILE A 544 5.41 -33.29 31.85
N LYS A 545 5.98 -33.86 32.93
CA LYS A 545 5.43 -35.00 33.68
C LYS A 545 5.02 -36.18 32.76
N GLY A 546 5.71 -36.35 31.64
CA GLY A 546 5.48 -37.48 30.75
C GLY A 546 5.75 -38.78 31.48
N ARG A 547 5.04 -39.87 31.15
CA ARG A 547 5.37 -41.21 31.67
C ARG A 547 6.87 -41.43 31.49
N GLN A 548 7.59 -41.66 32.59
CA GLN A 548 8.95 -42.19 32.51
C GLN A 548 8.85 -43.47 31.69
N VAL A 549 9.49 -43.50 30.53
CA VAL A 549 9.69 -44.76 29.83
C VAL A 549 10.78 -45.43 30.63
N PRO A 550 10.48 -46.51 31.37
CA PRO A 550 11.35 -46.98 32.46
C PRO A 550 12.65 -47.63 31.96
N LYS A 551 12.90 -47.62 30.65
CA LYS A 551 14.11 -48.12 29.99
C LYS A 551 14.36 -47.30 28.73
N GLN A 552 15.63 -47.21 28.31
CA GLN A 552 16.02 -46.73 26.99
C GLN A 552 15.08 -47.37 25.96
N GLY A 553 14.23 -46.56 25.31
CA GLY A 553 13.31 -47.10 24.31
C GLY A 553 14.11 -47.81 23.24
N LEU A 554 13.67 -48.99 22.80
CA LEU A 554 14.37 -49.77 21.78
C LEU A 554 14.56 -48.90 20.53
N ARG A 555 15.81 -48.56 20.21
CA ARG A 555 16.15 -47.80 19.00
C ARG A 555 16.21 -48.78 17.85
N ILE A 556 15.19 -48.76 17.01
CA ILE A 556 15.07 -49.69 15.88
C ILE A 556 15.50 -48.98 14.61
N LEU A 557 16.53 -49.49 13.94
CA LEU A 557 16.85 -49.13 12.56
C LEU A 557 16.16 -50.12 11.62
N ALA A 558 15.13 -49.65 10.92
CA ALA A 558 14.44 -50.43 9.89
C ALA A 558 14.91 -50.00 8.49
N MET A 559 15.43 -50.95 7.72
CA MET A 559 15.95 -50.71 6.36
C MET A 559 15.15 -51.50 5.33
N ASP A 560 14.57 -50.81 4.35
CA ASP A 560 13.88 -51.47 3.24
C ASP A 560 14.86 -51.89 2.12
N GLY A 561 14.56 -52.98 1.43
CA GLY A 561 15.43 -53.60 0.44
C GLY A 561 15.18 -53.09 -0.98
N GLY A 562 15.86 -52.00 -1.35
CA GLY A 562 15.70 -51.33 -2.65
C GLY A 562 16.56 -51.86 -3.82
N GLY A 563 17.08 -53.10 -3.78
CA GLY A 563 18.00 -53.60 -4.81
C GLY A 563 19.31 -52.79 -4.85
N MET A 564 19.90 -52.45 -6.02
CA MET A 564 21.15 -51.64 -6.07
C MET A 564 21.09 -50.27 -5.36
N LYS A 565 19.89 -49.78 -5.00
CA LYS A 565 19.70 -48.57 -4.19
C LYS A 565 20.21 -48.68 -2.76
N GLY A 566 20.49 -49.88 -2.23
CA GLY A 566 21.05 -50.03 -0.89
C GLY A 566 22.45 -49.44 -0.72
N LEU A 567 23.18 -49.15 -1.82
CA LEU A 567 24.42 -48.37 -1.75
C LEU A 567 24.17 -46.93 -1.25
N ALA A 568 23.01 -46.35 -1.57
CA ALA A 568 22.60 -45.06 -1.02
C ALA A 568 22.33 -45.18 0.48
N THR A 569 21.69 -46.27 0.93
CA THR A 569 21.50 -46.57 2.36
C THR A 569 22.84 -46.67 3.09
N VAL A 570 23.81 -47.41 2.55
CA VAL A 570 25.17 -47.52 3.14
C VAL A 570 25.85 -46.15 3.21
N ARG A 571 25.74 -45.31 2.17
CA ARG A 571 26.29 -43.94 2.20
C ARG A 571 25.62 -43.05 3.24
N ILE A 572 24.29 -43.12 3.35
CA ILE A 572 23.53 -42.37 4.38
C ILE A 572 23.98 -42.81 5.78
N LEU A 573 24.13 -44.11 6.00
CA LEU A 573 24.64 -44.65 7.26
C LEU A 573 26.07 -44.18 7.55
N LYS A 574 26.93 -44.05 6.52
CA LYS A 574 28.31 -43.54 6.69
C LYS A 574 28.32 -42.09 7.15
N GLU A 575 27.45 -41.26 6.58
CA GLU A 575 27.29 -39.87 7.03
C GLU A 575 26.74 -39.79 8.46
N ILE A 576 25.87 -40.74 8.85
CA ILE A 576 25.39 -40.83 10.23
C ILE A 576 26.52 -41.22 11.19
N GLU A 577 27.34 -42.22 10.86
CA GLU A 577 28.51 -42.59 11.68
C GLU A 577 29.51 -41.42 11.76
N ASN A 578 29.81 -40.74 10.65
CA ASN A 578 30.68 -39.57 10.62
C ASN A 578 30.14 -38.40 11.45
N GLY A 579 28.84 -38.15 11.37
CA GLY A 579 28.18 -37.05 12.10
C GLY A 579 28.04 -37.31 13.60
N THR A 580 28.02 -38.58 14.02
CA THR A 580 27.82 -38.97 15.44
C THR A 580 29.07 -39.49 16.13
N GLY A 581 30.09 -39.91 15.36
CA GLY A 581 31.32 -40.53 15.88
C GLY A 581 31.12 -41.92 16.48
N LYS A 582 29.98 -42.58 16.21
CA LYS A 582 29.61 -43.90 16.75
C LYS A 582 29.21 -44.83 15.61
N GLN A 583 29.43 -46.13 15.79
CA GLN A 583 29.01 -47.10 14.77
C GLN A 583 27.49 -47.33 14.83
N ILE A 584 26.88 -47.69 13.69
CA ILE A 584 25.42 -47.88 13.60
C ILE A 584 24.89 -48.88 14.65
N HIS A 585 25.63 -49.95 14.91
CA HIS A 585 25.24 -50.96 15.89
C HIS A 585 25.36 -50.50 17.35
N GLU A 586 26.12 -49.43 17.63
CA GLU A 586 26.16 -48.78 18.95
C GLU A 586 25.02 -47.76 19.12
N MET A 587 24.49 -47.29 18.00
CA MET A 587 23.44 -46.28 17.93
C MET A 587 22.03 -46.88 18.00
N PHE A 588 21.85 -48.12 17.56
CA PHE A 588 20.55 -48.79 17.49
C PHE A 588 20.57 -50.14 18.23
N ASP A 589 19.54 -50.39 19.02
CA ASP A 589 19.41 -51.60 19.86
C ASP A 589 18.86 -52.78 19.05
N LEU A 590 18.18 -52.51 17.93
CA LEU A 590 17.71 -53.49 16.97
C LEU A 590 17.90 -52.96 15.57
N ILE A 591 18.58 -53.72 14.71
CA ILE A 591 18.69 -53.42 13.29
C ILE A 591 17.92 -54.50 12.54
N CYS A 592 16.92 -54.10 11.76
CA CYS A 592 16.08 -55.01 10.99
C CYS A 592 15.90 -54.48 9.56
N GLY A 593 15.58 -55.37 8.64
CA GLY A 593 15.30 -54.96 7.28
C GLY A 593 14.75 -56.08 6.41
N THR A 594 14.25 -55.72 5.24
CA THR A 594 13.69 -56.63 4.23
C THR A 594 14.64 -56.72 3.04
N SER A 595 14.69 -57.88 2.36
CA SER A 595 15.53 -58.09 1.17
C SER A 595 16.99 -57.65 1.39
N THR A 596 17.57 -56.76 0.58
CA THR A 596 18.95 -56.28 0.76
C THR A 596 19.17 -55.46 2.04
N GLY A 597 18.11 -54.83 2.56
CA GLY A 597 18.13 -54.20 3.89
C GLY A 597 18.26 -55.23 5.01
N GLY A 598 17.69 -56.43 4.83
CA GLY A 598 17.87 -57.56 5.75
C GLY A 598 19.32 -58.05 5.79
N MET A 599 19.99 -58.10 4.64
CA MET A 599 21.43 -58.44 4.58
C MET A 599 22.28 -57.42 5.33
N LEU A 600 22.02 -56.11 5.13
CA LEU A 600 22.70 -55.05 5.86
C LEU A 600 22.41 -55.10 7.36
N ALA A 601 21.19 -55.48 7.74
CA ALA A 601 20.83 -55.63 9.15
C ALA A 601 21.64 -56.75 9.82
N VAL A 602 21.86 -57.87 9.13
CA VAL A 602 22.74 -58.95 9.60
C VAL A 602 24.20 -58.50 9.64
N ALA A 603 24.68 -57.84 8.58
CA ALA A 603 26.06 -57.38 8.49
C ALA A 603 26.41 -56.37 9.59
N LEU A 604 25.56 -55.36 9.80
CA LEU A 604 25.76 -54.31 10.78
C LEU A 604 25.40 -54.75 12.20
N GLY A 605 24.24 -55.40 12.39
CA GLY A 605 23.70 -55.69 13.72
C GLY A 605 24.17 -56.99 14.35
N ILE A 606 24.52 -58.00 13.55
CA ILE A 606 24.94 -59.32 14.06
C ILE A 606 26.43 -59.53 13.86
N LYS A 607 26.95 -59.21 12.66
CA LYS A 607 28.36 -59.40 12.32
C LYS A 607 29.24 -58.21 12.67
N LEU A 608 28.65 -57.09 13.11
CA LEU A 608 29.35 -55.86 13.51
C LEU A 608 30.37 -55.40 12.46
N MET A 609 30.03 -55.59 11.18
CA MET A 609 30.89 -55.22 10.05
C MET A 609 30.93 -53.71 9.88
N SER A 610 32.05 -53.18 9.41
CA SER A 610 32.13 -51.76 9.06
C SER A 610 31.26 -51.45 7.84
N LEU A 611 30.86 -50.18 7.70
CA LEU A 611 30.11 -49.75 6.52
C LEU A 611 30.93 -49.86 5.22
N GLU A 612 32.25 -49.91 5.29
CA GLU A 612 33.12 -50.21 4.13
C GLU A 612 32.99 -51.69 3.72
N GLN A 613 33.05 -52.61 4.67
CA GLN A 613 32.82 -54.04 4.42
C GLN A 613 31.41 -54.30 3.89
N CYS A 614 30.40 -53.61 4.42
CA CYS A 614 29.03 -53.68 3.93
C CYS A 614 28.91 -53.16 2.49
N GLU A 615 29.64 -52.10 2.14
CA GLU A 615 29.70 -51.58 0.78
C GLU A 615 30.32 -52.59 -0.20
N ASP A 616 31.38 -53.26 0.21
CA ASP A 616 32.07 -54.27 -0.62
C ASP A 616 31.23 -55.53 -0.81
N ILE A 617 30.53 -56.00 0.22
CA ILE A 617 29.54 -57.07 0.11
C ILE A 617 28.47 -56.68 -0.92
N TYR A 618 27.98 -55.44 -0.86
CA TYR A 618 26.98 -54.94 -1.79
C TYR A 618 27.49 -54.90 -3.23
N LYS A 619 28.72 -54.42 -3.45
CA LYS A 619 29.37 -54.38 -4.77
C LYS A 619 29.60 -55.78 -5.32
N ASN A 620 30.02 -56.74 -4.49
CA ASN A 620 30.26 -58.11 -4.91
C ASN A 620 28.97 -58.88 -5.19
N LEU A 621 27.92 -58.66 -4.39
CA LEU A 621 26.59 -59.19 -4.64
C LEU A 621 26.02 -58.62 -5.94
N GLY A 622 26.14 -57.32 -6.17
CA GLY A 622 25.75 -56.69 -7.44
C GLY A 622 26.47 -57.32 -8.63
N LYS A 623 27.78 -57.56 -8.52
CA LYS A 623 28.53 -58.28 -9.58
C LYS A 623 28.01 -59.69 -9.79
N LEU A 624 27.79 -60.48 -8.74
CA LEU A 624 27.32 -61.87 -8.86
C LEU A 624 25.89 -61.99 -9.40
N VAL A 625 24.98 -61.12 -8.97
CA VAL A 625 23.55 -61.16 -9.35
C VAL A 625 23.31 -60.57 -10.74
N PHE A 626 24.13 -59.61 -11.18
CA PHE A 626 24.00 -58.97 -12.50
C PHE A 626 25.08 -59.39 -13.51
N ALA A 627 25.92 -60.38 -13.20
CA ALA A 627 26.92 -60.94 -14.14
C ALA A 627 26.38 -62.07 -15.03
N GLU A 628 25.15 -62.55 -14.84
CA GLU A 628 24.53 -63.42 -15.84
C GLU A 628 24.09 -62.58 -17.06
N PRO A 629 24.62 -62.86 -18.27
CA PRO A 629 24.22 -62.12 -19.45
C PRO A 629 22.81 -62.53 -19.85
N VAL A 630 21.83 -61.70 -19.53
CA VAL A 630 20.52 -61.77 -20.18
C VAL A 630 20.72 -61.48 -21.68
N PRO A 631 20.17 -62.28 -22.60
CA PRO A 631 20.33 -62.05 -24.03
C PRO A 631 19.87 -60.64 -24.38
N LYS A 632 20.69 -59.96 -25.17
CA LYS A 632 20.47 -58.62 -25.68
C LYS A 632 19.11 -58.53 -26.36
N ASP A 633 18.22 -57.71 -25.81
CA ASP A 633 17.30 -56.94 -26.64
C ASP A 633 17.28 -55.49 -26.17
N ASN A 634 17.76 -54.66 -27.10
CA ASN A 634 17.50 -53.26 -27.34
C ASN A 634 17.85 -52.19 -26.28
N GLU A 635 18.90 -51.47 -26.70
CA GLU A 635 19.08 -50.02 -26.66
C GLU A 635 19.46 -49.36 -25.34
N ALA A 636 20.67 -48.81 -25.41
CA ALA A 636 21.37 -48.05 -24.40
C ALA A 636 20.61 -46.76 -24.09
N ALA A 637 20.06 -46.70 -22.87
CA ALA A 637 20.12 -45.49 -22.08
C ALA A 637 20.94 -45.84 -20.84
N THR A 638 22.08 -45.19 -20.66
CA THR A 638 22.89 -45.34 -19.46
C THR A 638 22.05 -44.98 -18.24
N TRP A 639 22.28 -45.62 -17.09
CA TRP A 639 21.54 -45.33 -15.85
C TRP A 639 21.60 -43.84 -15.47
N ARG A 640 22.66 -43.12 -15.89
CA ARG A 640 22.79 -41.67 -15.79
C ARG A 640 21.72 -40.92 -16.59
N GLU A 641 21.43 -41.35 -17.81
CA GLU A 641 20.39 -40.74 -18.67
C GLU A 641 18.98 -41.06 -18.16
N LYS A 642 18.75 -42.27 -17.65
CA LYS A 642 17.47 -42.61 -16.98
C LYS A 642 17.28 -41.84 -15.66
N LEU A 643 18.35 -41.61 -14.90
CA LEU A 643 18.32 -40.80 -13.68
C LEU A 643 18.09 -39.31 -13.99
N ASP A 644 18.74 -38.78 -15.03
CA ASP A 644 18.56 -37.41 -15.50
C ASP A 644 17.16 -37.19 -16.09
N GLN A 645 16.60 -38.18 -16.81
CA GLN A 645 15.20 -38.15 -17.26
C GLN A 645 14.20 -38.24 -16.09
N LEU A 646 14.46 -39.05 -15.07
CA LEU A 646 13.63 -39.10 -13.86
C LEU A 646 13.68 -37.78 -13.07
N TYR A 647 14.86 -37.16 -12.97
CA TYR A 647 15.05 -35.87 -12.31
C TYR A 647 14.38 -34.71 -13.08
N LYS A 648 14.40 -34.76 -14.42
CA LYS A 648 13.78 -33.74 -15.28
C LYS A 648 12.28 -33.92 -15.49
N SER A 649 11.74 -35.13 -15.34
CA SER A 649 10.31 -35.42 -15.56
C SER A 649 9.42 -35.22 -14.33
N SER A 650 9.98 -35.06 -13.13
CA SER A 650 9.21 -34.81 -11.91
C SER A 650 9.61 -33.50 -11.23
N SER A 651 9.38 -32.37 -11.90
CA SER A 651 9.30 -31.05 -11.27
C SER A 651 7.97 -30.89 -10.53
N GLN A 652 7.77 -31.65 -9.46
CA GLN A 652 6.86 -31.28 -8.37
C GLN A 652 7.59 -31.55 -7.05
N SER A 653 7.91 -30.46 -6.37
CA SER A 653 8.45 -30.43 -5.01
C SER A 653 7.40 -30.96 -4.03
N PHE A 654 7.30 -32.28 -3.88
CA PHE A 654 6.54 -32.85 -2.77
C PHE A 654 7.36 -32.72 -1.48
N ARG A 655 6.89 -31.84 -0.60
CA ARG A 655 7.26 -31.88 0.82
C ARG A 655 6.49 -33.04 1.45
N VAL A 656 7.14 -34.20 1.60
CA VAL A 656 6.54 -35.33 2.33
C VAL A 656 6.47 -34.95 3.81
N VAL A 657 5.26 -34.67 4.29
CA VAL A 657 4.94 -34.67 5.72
C VAL A 657 4.50 -36.10 6.04
N VAL A 658 5.34 -36.85 6.74
CA VAL A 658 4.94 -38.17 7.28
C VAL A 658 4.01 -37.91 8.46
N HIS A 659 2.71 -38.07 8.25
CA HIS A 659 1.76 -38.26 9.34
C HIS A 659 1.83 -39.73 9.77
N GLY A 660 2.63 -40.01 10.81
CA GLY A 660 2.59 -41.30 11.49
C GLY A 660 1.35 -41.38 12.37
N SER A 661 0.24 -41.92 11.87
CA SER A 661 -0.84 -42.45 12.70
C SER A 661 -0.57 -43.91 13.00
N LYS A 662 -0.32 -44.24 14.26
CA LYS A 662 -0.14 -45.61 14.73
C LYS A 662 -1.51 -46.26 14.89
N VAL A 663 -1.95 -47.00 13.88
CA VAL A 663 -3.04 -47.98 14.03
C VAL A 663 -2.38 -49.32 14.30
N CYS A 664 -2.47 -49.78 15.54
CA CYS A 664 -2.07 -51.12 15.92
C CYS A 664 -3.31 -52.01 15.87
N ASP A 665 -3.57 -52.62 14.72
CA ASP A 665 -4.34 -53.85 14.66
C ASP A 665 -3.44 -54.91 14.05
N PHE A 666 -2.99 -55.85 14.87
CA PHE A 666 -2.99 -57.30 14.61
C PHE A 666 -2.37 -58.01 15.84
N PRO A 667 -3.03 -59.05 16.38
CA PRO A 667 -2.57 -59.75 17.57
C PRO A 667 -1.54 -60.83 17.18
N PHE A 668 -0.34 -60.76 17.74
CA PHE A 668 0.52 -61.94 17.83
C PHE A 668 0.47 -62.45 19.26
N GLN A 669 -0.24 -63.57 19.44
CA GLN A 669 -0.12 -64.41 20.62
C GLN A 669 1.29 -65.01 20.65
N ILE A 670 1.95 -64.83 21.79
CA ILE A 670 3.23 -65.43 22.13
C ILE A 670 2.95 -66.84 22.65
N LEU A 671 3.67 -67.83 22.12
CA LEU A 671 4.09 -69.01 22.86
C LEU A 671 5.60 -68.90 23.10
#